data_AF-A0A6G3LS18-F1
#
_entry.id   AF-A0A6G3LS18-F1
#
_cell.length_a   1.000
_cell.length_b   1.000
_cell.length_c   1.000
_cell.angle_alpha   90.00
_cell.angle_beta   90.00
_cell.angle_gamma   90.00
#
_symmetry.space_group_name_H-M   'P 1'
#
loop_
_entity.id
_entity.type
_entity.pdbx_description
1 polymer ?
#
loop_
_entity_poly.entity_id
_entity_poly.type
_entity_poly.pdbx_seq_one_letter_code
_entity_poly.pdbx_strand_id
1 'polypeptide(L)'
;MGSFTASPGSYVLFYLGNGSVVNSTSGYATVVYRHPGRYLVYYAIYYKGRLVGSSQGNLIQITVAPPQLNESFAQLITVPIVAPSTFVANVDQPVSLSAGFLQPPSGANMTIEEYVWNLGNGTTLTIPSRNGTGYAEQVALTGSGNVSYLEPKVNPVTVMYARPGLYAVCLTIVTENVSSGATYNYTSCYTIAVSSRAEPFSLFSPQASVPNPGTIIVAENVPGGPFTFDPAIAYDTTSFEIIDNIFASLLLYDGPYTDKFIPMAAEYLPTVGNWTNVTARYEYGAISPNYTVYVFKLRPGLRAANGDPITAYDVWYSLVRDLLLAGGVPSTRGWILAQYLIPNYTPFTFIVTSPNDTQGAEEIVNAITYSNATDTVTFHLIRPVAPQVFFTALAEAWGPGILDAKWLEEVGDGINFTGLYDHNMTQLAEAFYQYEQTANEWDYNEQVRWDPMATGPYYIAAYTPGQSIVLKPNPYWPTNITYVPRPNDTIVIYWVKDPETAYEMFASGQADMVTGLPSSYIPKVLQLESEGEAEIYEFPSLLEEFFGFDLQVNENLLHSINPAYSIPSWYFANPLVREAFAYAFNYTQYINDIVGNAKYHFNFGSLYCGAIIRGLDIYIPPSELTGCPTFNLTYARQLMVESGFYNISVYFPIVIMAGDTTDFTAAEMWAQALHDIDPNINAAPLYLPWTLMLSYWVPDLNPMAIWNSGYVADYPLASDMMNAQYTGMVWAEPDGWNVTYLENLSAYFNASKISWPGLNASMEPQIGKMLWQEAMEYQELQDLIAEADSVELTNATASIPLFRQAEDLAVQLYFYVYTIQPNSYWVVKPYMAGYMGTVAWEENPMIAGGNDNIFWWWVKA
;
A
#
# COMPACT_ATOMS: atom_id res chain seq x y z
N MET A 1 -28.13 -0.97 -35.95
CA MET A 1 -29.09 -0.09 -35.25
C MET A 1 -29.42 1.08 -36.16
N GLY A 2 -30.70 1.35 -36.42
CA GLY A 2 -31.12 2.53 -37.19
C GLY A 2 -31.06 3.77 -36.29
N SER A 3 -30.47 4.86 -36.77
CA SER A 3 -30.46 6.14 -36.06
C SER A 3 -31.90 6.64 -35.90
N PHE A 4 -32.31 6.95 -34.67
CA PHE A 4 -33.58 7.64 -34.44
C PHE A 4 -33.51 9.01 -35.12
N THR A 5 -34.31 9.21 -36.16
CA THR A 5 -34.47 10.51 -36.80
C THR A 5 -35.76 11.13 -36.29
N ALA A 6 -35.67 12.24 -35.56
CA ALA A 6 -36.84 12.90 -35.00
C ALA A 6 -37.85 13.25 -36.11
N SER A 7 -39.08 12.73 -36.00
CA SER A 7 -40.18 13.01 -36.93
C SER A 7 -41.38 13.62 -36.19
N PRO A 8 -42.20 14.46 -36.83
CA PRO A 8 -43.37 15.03 -36.19
C PRO A 8 -44.29 13.96 -35.59
N GLY A 9 -44.50 14.02 -34.27
CA GLY A 9 -45.31 13.04 -33.51
C GLY A 9 -44.52 11.89 -32.87
N SER A 10 -43.19 11.86 -33.01
CA SER A 10 -42.31 10.95 -32.26
C SER A 10 -41.74 11.62 -31.01
N TYR A 11 -41.66 10.87 -29.90
CA TYR A 11 -40.92 11.27 -28.70
C TYR A 11 -40.30 10.04 -28.02
N VAL A 12 -39.27 10.26 -27.21
CA VAL A 12 -38.54 9.22 -26.47
C VAL A 12 -38.73 9.48 -24.98
N LEU A 13 -39.08 8.44 -24.22
CA LEU A 13 -39.04 8.44 -22.76
C LEU A 13 -37.78 7.73 -22.30
N PHE A 14 -36.95 8.43 -21.53
CA PHE A 14 -35.77 7.87 -20.88
C PHE A 14 -36.11 7.56 -19.42
N TYR A 15 -36.01 6.30 -19.04
CA TYR A 15 -36.19 5.82 -17.67
C TYR A 15 -34.82 5.76 -17.00
N LEU A 16 -34.61 6.59 -15.98
CA LEU A 16 -33.27 6.89 -15.48
C LEU A 16 -32.84 6.04 -14.28
N GLY A 17 -33.61 5.02 -13.90
CA GLY A 17 -33.28 4.15 -12.77
C GLY A 17 -33.42 4.80 -11.38
N ASN A 18 -33.27 6.12 -11.26
CA ASN A 18 -33.46 6.89 -10.02
C ASN A 18 -34.95 7.23 -9.71
N GLY A 19 -35.89 6.54 -10.36
CA GLY A 19 -37.33 6.81 -10.26
C GLY A 19 -37.85 7.95 -11.16
N SER A 20 -36.98 8.67 -11.87
CA SER A 20 -37.40 9.72 -12.80
C SER A 20 -37.47 9.25 -14.26
N VAL A 21 -38.34 9.92 -15.03
CA VAL A 21 -38.54 9.67 -16.47
C VAL A 21 -38.44 11.00 -17.21
N VAL A 22 -37.57 11.08 -18.22
CA VAL A 22 -37.37 12.28 -19.04
C VAL A 22 -37.97 12.08 -20.42
N ASN A 23 -38.84 12.99 -20.84
CA ASN A 23 -39.40 13.02 -22.19
C ASN A 23 -38.55 13.93 -23.09
N SER A 24 -38.13 13.41 -24.25
CA SER A 24 -37.33 14.15 -25.23
C SER A 24 -37.85 13.96 -26.65
N THR A 25 -37.90 15.07 -27.39
CA THR A 25 -38.17 15.09 -28.84
C THR A 25 -36.90 15.24 -29.68
N SER A 26 -35.75 15.50 -29.05
CA SER A 26 -34.46 15.74 -29.72
C SER A 26 -33.62 14.48 -29.90
N GLY A 27 -34.04 13.34 -29.32
CA GLY A 27 -33.32 12.07 -29.42
C GLY A 27 -32.17 11.91 -28.40
N TYR A 28 -31.97 12.88 -27.51
CA TYR A 28 -31.03 12.81 -26.38
C TYR A 28 -31.66 13.41 -25.13
N ALA A 29 -31.11 13.10 -23.95
CA ALA A 29 -31.52 13.68 -22.67
C ALA A 29 -30.29 14.04 -21.83
N THR A 30 -30.35 15.19 -21.16
CA THR A 30 -29.39 15.59 -20.13
C THR A 30 -29.97 15.23 -18.77
N VAL A 31 -29.18 14.55 -17.95
CA VAL A 31 -29.64 13.97 -16.69
C VAL A 31 -28.66 14.31 -15.57
N VAL A 32 -29.20 14.48 -14.36
CA VAL A 32 -28.42 14.75 -13.15
C VAL A 32 -28.83 13.72 -12.11
N TYR A 33 -27.85 12.95 -11.62
CA TYR A 33 -28.03 12.06 -10.49
C TYR A 33 -27.65 12.80 -9.21
N ARG A 34 -28.50 12.73 -8.19
CA ARG A 34 -28.28 13.42 -6.90
C ARG A 34 -27.36 12.64 -5.96
N HIS A 35 -27.28 11.33 -6.15
CA HIS A 35 -26.53 10.42 -5.30
C HIS A 35 -25.59 9.60 -6.16
N PRO A 36 -24.39 9.26 -5.66
CA PRO A 36 -23.54 8.27 -6.29
C PRO A 36 -24.19 6.88 -6.28
N GLY A 37 -23.65 5.99 -7.10
CA GLY A 37 -24.04 4.58 -7.17
C GLY A 37 -24.32 4.12 -8.61
N ARG A 38 -25.18 3.11 -8.76
CA ARG A 38 -25.36 2.38 -10.03
C ARG A 38 -26.80 2.41 -10.51
N TYR A 39 -27.02 3.00 -11.67
CA TYR A 39 -28.35 3.16 -12.23
C TYR A 39 -28.53 2.31 -13.47
N LEU A 40 -29.61 1.53 -13.52
CA LEU A 40 -30.02 0.83 -14.72
C LEU A 40 -30.99 1.72 -15.48
N VAL A 41 -30.72 1.96 -16.75
CA VAL A 41 -31.52 2.86 -17.59
C VAL A 41 -31.98 2.18 -18.87
N TYR A 42 -33.13 2.60 -19.36
CA TYR A 42 -33.60 2.24 -20.70
C TYR A 42 -34.39 3.38 -21.32
N TYR A 43 -34.63 3.30 -22.63
CA TYR A 43 -35.48 4.24 -23.33
C TYR A 43 -36.61 3.53 -24.07
N ALA A 44 -37.74 4.23 -24.23
CA ALA A 44 -38.91 3.79 -24.96
C ALA A 44 -39.31 4.86 -25.98
N ILE A 45 -39.46 4.45 -27.25
CA ILE A 45 -39.80 5.32 -28.37
C ILE A 45 -41.29 5.23 -28.64
N TYR A 46 -41.94 6.39 -28.70
CA TYR A 46 -43.36 6.50 -29.02
C TYR A 46 -43.56 7.25 -30.33
N TYR A 47 -44.53 6.80 -31.13
CA TYR A 47 -45.04 7.50 -32.30
C TYR A 47 -46.55 7.66 -32.18
N LYS A 48 -47.03 8.91 -32.17
CA LYS A 48 -48.46 9.25 -32.01
C LYS A 48 -49.11 8.54 -30.81
N GLY A 49 -48.38 8.45 -29.69
CA GLY A 49 -48.84 7.83 -28.44
C GLY A 49 -48.78 6.29 -28.39
N ARG A 50 -48.24 5.63 -29.43
CA ARG A 50 -48.02 4.17 -29.43
C ARG A 50 -46.54 3.85 -29.27
N LEU A 51 -46.22 2.88 -28.41
CA LEU A 51 -44.87 2.36 -28.26
C LEU A 51 -44.45 1.68 -29.57
N VAL A 52 -43.32 2.10 -30.14
CA VAL A 52 -42.76 1.55 -31.38
C VAL A 52 -41.41 0.87 -31.18
N GLY A 53 -40.75 1.07 -30.04
CA GLY A 53 -39.51 0.38 -29.68
C GLY A 53 -39.09 0.67 -28.24
N SER A 54 -38.34 -0.22 -27.62
CA SER A 54 -37.82 -0.08 -26.25
C SER A 54 -36.47 -0.78 -26.12
N SER A 55 -35.59 -0.24 -25.29
CA SER A 55 -34.33 -0.89 -24.90
C SER A 55 -34.44 -1.66 -23.57
N GLN A 56 -35.65 -1.89 -23.03
CA GLN A 56 -35.83 -2.53 -21.72
C GLN A 56 -35.21 -3.94 -21.59
N GLY A 57 -35.13 -4.71 -22.69
CA GLY A 57 -34.41 -5.99 -22.71
C GLY A 57 -32.88 -5.86 -22.86
N ASN A 58 -32.38 -4.64 -22.76
CA ASN A 58 -30.98 -4.27 -22.93
C ASN A 58 -30.69 -3.06 -22.03
N LEU A 59 -30.84 -3.24 -20.72
CA LEU A 59 -30.61 -2.18 -19.73
C LEU A 59 -29.16 -1.71 -19.78
N ILE A 60 -28.98 -0.39 -19.86
CA ILE A 60 -27.67 0.24 -19.81
C ILE A 60 -27.37 0.54 -18.35
N GLN A 61 -26.20 0.15 -17.86
CA GLN A 61 -25.73 0.54 -16.54
C GLN A 61 -25.01 1.89 -16.64
N ILE A 62 -25.32 2.79 -15.70
CA ILE A 62 -24.63 4.06 -15.50
C ILE A 62 -24.04 4.04 -14.10
N THR A 63 -22.72 4.14 -14.00
CA THR A 63 -22.02 4.36 -12.73
C THR A 63 -21.88 5.86 -12.49
N VAL A 64 -22.34 6.31 -11.33
CA VAL A 64 -22.18 7.69 -10.85
C VAL A 64 -21.19 7.65 -9.70
N ALA A 65 -19.96 8.10 -9.97
CA ALA A 65 -18.91 8.16 -8.97
C ALA A 65 -19.25 9.19 -7.86
N PRO A 66 -18.69 9.03 -6.66
CA PRO A 66 -18.73 10.07 -5.62
C PRO A 66 -18.18 11.41 -6.15
N PRO A 67 -18.72 12.56 -5.71
CA PRO A 67 -18.12 13.85 -5.98
C PRO A 67 -16.82 14.01 -5.17
N GLN A 68 -15.99 15.00 -5.54
CA GLN A 68 -14.93 15.49 -4.66
C GLN A 68 -15.56 15.93 -3.34
N LEU A 69 -15.04 15.42 -2.22
CA LEU A 69 -15.46 15.82 -0.88
C LEU A 69 -14.33 16.57 -0.19
N ASN A 70 -14.67 17.61 0.56
CA ASN A 70 -13.70 18.28 1.42
C ASN A 70 -13.37 17.40 2.62
N GLU A 71 -12.12 17.43 3.06
CA GLU A 71 -11.63 16.58 4.16
C GLU A 71 -12.43 16.75 5.45
N SER A 72 -12.78 17.99 5.78
CA SER A 72 -13.50 18.31 7.01
C SER A 72 -14.88 17.66 7.09
N PHE A 73 -15.52 17.35 5.94
CA PHE A 73 -16.76 16.60 5.89
C PHE A 73 -16.51 15.10 5.69
N ALA A 74 -15.52 14.72 4.88
CA ALA A 74 -15.20 13.32 4.59
C ALA A 74 -14.93 12.51 5.87
N GLN A 75 -14.22 13.10 6.85
CA GLN A 75 -13.96 12.46 8.14
C GLN A 75 -15.23 12.19 8.97
N LEU A 76 -16.33 12.90 8.70
CA LEU A 76 -17.57 12.82 9.47
C LEU A 76 -18.55 11.80 8.91
N ILE A 77 -18.30 11.27 7.71
CA ILE A 77 -19.22 10.39 7.00
C ILE A 77 -18.55 9.07 6.62
N THR A 78 -19.37 8.14 6.15
CA THR A 78 -18.92 6.98 5.41
C THR A 78 -19.77 6.79 4.17
N VAL A 79 -19.18 6.38 3.06
CA VAL A 79 -19.85 6.12 1.79
C VAL A 79 -20.53 4.74 1.86
N PRO A 80 -21.86 4.67 1.72
CA PRO A 80 -22.59 3.41 1.73
C PRO A 80 -22.34 2.58 0.49
N ILE A 81 -22.21 1.27 0.68
CA ILE A 81 -22.14 0.27 -0.37
C ILE A 81 -23.38 -0.63 -0.30
N VAL A 82 -23.95 -0.93 -1.46
CA VAL A 82 -25.08 -1.85 -1.59
C VAL A 82 -24.66 -2.97 -2.54
N ALA A 83 -24.65 -4.20 -2.03
CA ALA A 83 -24.43 -5.39 -2.83
C ALA A 83 -25.75 -6.16 -2.95
N PRO A 84 -26.52 -5.99 -4.06
CA PRO A 84 -27.68 -6.81 -4.31
C PRO A 84 -27.26 -8.17 -4.86
N SER A 85 -27.91 -9.23 -4.38
CA SER A 85 -27.77 -10.61 -4.91
C SER A 85 -28.08 -10.74 -6.41
N THR A 86 -28.82 -9.79 -6.98
CA THR A 86 -28.98 -9.66 -8.43
C THR A 86 -29.45 -8.25 -8.80
N PHE A 87 -29.04 -7.77 -9.98
CA PHE A 87 -29.53 -6.52 -10.57
C PHE A 87 -30.83 -6.69 -11.37
N VAL A 88 -31.18 -7.93 -11.74
CA VAL A 88 -32.40 -8.26 -12.48
C VAL A 88 -33.12 -9.43 -11.81
N ALA A 89 -34.27 -9.16 -11.21
CA ALA A 89 -35.10 -10.15 -10.53
C ALA A 89 -36.44 -10.34 -11.25
N ASN A 90 -37.11 -11.47 -11.04
CA ASN A 90 -38.50 -11.62 -11.46
C ASN A 90 -39.46 -11.04 -10.42
N VAL A 91 -40.70 -10.74 -10.83
CA VAL A 91 -41.78 -10.41 -9.89
C VAL A 91 -41.89 -11.49 -8.81
N ASP A 92 -42.00 -11.06 -7.56
CA ASP A 92 -42.05 -11.90 -6.35
C ASP A 92 -40.80 -12.76 -6.10
N GLN A 93 -39.71 -12.57 -6.86
CA GLN A 93 -38.41 -13.17 -6.53
C GLN A 93 -37.79 -12.42 -5.35
N PRO A 94 -37.37 -13.12 -4.27
CA PRO A 94 -36.60 -12.52 -3.20
C PRO A 94 -35.26 -11.97 -3.71
N VAL A 95 -34.96 -10.72 -3.37
CA VAL A 95 -33.65 -10.10 -3.60
C VAL A 95 -33.04 -9.77 -2.24
N SER A 96 -31.91 -10.39 -1.93
CA SER A 96 -31.09 -10.02 -0.79
C SER A 96 -30.26 -8.79 -1.12
N LEU A 97 -30.21 -7.83 -0.20
CA LEU A 97 -29.45 -6.60 -0.27
C LEU A 97 -28.52 -6.54 0.94
N SER A 98 -27.22 -6.61 0.68
CA SER A 98 -26.21 -6.43 1.72
C SER A 98 -25.86 -4.96 1.83
N ALA A 99 -25.93 -4.41 3.05
CA ALA A 99 -25.40 -3.10 3.39
C ALA A 99 -23.93 -3.26 3.76
N GLY A 100 -23.09 -2.43 3.16
CA GLY A 100 -21.69 -2.27 3.50
C GLY A 100 -21.33 -0.78 3.56
N PHE A 101 -20.07 -0.51 3.88
CA PHE A 101 -19.51 0.83 3.91
C PHE A 101 -18.05 0.78 3.47
N LEU A 102 -17.54 1.85 2.85
CA LEU A 102 -16.15 1.89 2.37
C LEU A 102 -15.16 1.88 3.54
N GLN A 103 -15.25 2.85 4.44
CA GLN A 103 -14.48 2.86 5.68
C GLN A 103 -15.26 3.47 6.84
N PRO A 104 -14.90 3.21 8.11
CA PRO A 104 -15.45 3.92 9.25
C PRO A 104 -15.24 5.44 9.13
N PRO A 105 -16.08 6.27 9.75
CA PRO A 105 -15.78 7.69 9.85
C PRO A 105 -14.48 7.88 10.66
N SER A 106 -13.56 8.71 10.15
CA SER A 106 -12.23 8.93 10.73
C SER A 106 -12.16 10.11 11.70
N GLY A 107 -13.22 10.92 11.79
CA GLY A 107 -13.29 12.05 12.71
C GLY A 107 -13.23 11.61 14.18
N ALA A 108 -12.71 12.49 15.04
CA ALA A 108 -12.62 12.22 16.46
C ALA A 108 -13.99 11.85 17.08
N ASN A 109 -14.03 10.74 17.82
CA ASN A 109 -15.23 10.22 18.50
C ASN A 109 -16.42 9.95 17.56
N MET A 110 -16.15 9.64 16.29
CA MET A 110 -17.19 9.29 15.32
C MET A 110 -17.50 7.79 15.31
N THR A 111 -18.78 7.47 15.04
CA THR A 111 -19.26 6.10 14.79
C THR A 111 -20.34 6.09 13.71
N ILE A 112 -20.74 4.89 13.26
CA ILE A 112 -22.00 4.66 12.57
C ILE A 112 -23.11 4.43 13.61
N GLU A 113 -24.19 5.21 13.51
CA GLU A 113 -25.39 5.08 14.32
C GLU A 113 -26.37 4.07 13.69
N GLU A 114 -26.74 4.32 12.43
CA GLU A 114 -27.76 3.53 11.74
C GLU A 114 -27.64 3.52 10.21
N TYR A 115 -28.27 2.50 9.63
CA TYR A 115 -28.40 2.23 8.20
C TYR A 115 -29.87 2.41 7.81
N VAL A 116 -30.17 3.43 7.01
CA VAL A 116 -31.51 3.75 6.53
C VAL A 116 -31.66 3.33 5.08
N TRP A 117 -32.41 2.26 4.85
CA TRP A 117 -32.77 1.76 3.53
C TRP A 117 -34.03 2.43 3.02
N ASN A 118 -33.98 2.96 1.79
CA ASN A 118 -35.16 3.18 0.96
C ASN A 118 -35.20 2.09 -0.12
N LEU A 119 -36.18 1.20 -0.06
CA LEU A 119 -36.26 0.03 -0.94
C LEU A 119 -36.94 0.33 -2.30
N GLY A 120 -37.22 1.60 -2.63
CA GLY A 120 -37.79 2.00 -3.91
C GLY A 120 -39.26 1.61 -4.14
N ASN A 121 -39.83 0.72 -3.33
CA ASN A 121 -41.25 0.33 -3.37
C ASN A 121 -42.13 1.14 -2.39
N GLY A 122 -41.59 2.20 -1.79
CA GLY A 122 -42.23 3.00 -0.75
C GLY A 122 -41.97 2.51 0.68
N THR A 123 -41.22 1.42 0.85
CA THR A 123 -40.80 0.92 2.18
C THR A 123 -39.44 1.51 2.56
N THR A 124 -39.34 1.98 3.80
CA THR A 124 -38.09 2.39 4.44
C THR A 124 -37.81 1.49 5.62
N LEU A 125 -36.56 1.07 5.80
CA LEU A 125 -36.09 0.32 6.97
C LEU A 125 -34.96 1.08 7.63
N THR A 126 -34.95 1.14 8.96
CA THR A 126 -33.85 1.71 9.74
C THR A 126 -33.26 0.61 10.61
N ILE A 127 -31.97 0.37 10.47
CA ILE A 127 -31.25 -0.72 11.13
C ILE A 127 -30.06 -0.11 11.86
N PRO A 128 -30.00 -0.17 13.20
CA PRO A 128 -28.86 0.37 13.94
C PRO A 128 -27.59 -0.45 13.68
N SER A 129 -26.43 0.17 13.91
CA SER A 129 -25.15 -0.56 14.00
C SER A 129 -25.14 -1.54 15.18
N ARG A 130 -24.31 -2.58 15.13
CA ARG A 130 -24.23 -3.60 16.19
C ARG A 130 -23.90 -3.00 17.57
N ASN A 131 -22.87 -2.16 17.63
CA ASN A 131 -22.39 -1.48 18.82
C ASN A 131 -21.55 -0.22 18.49
N GLY A 132 -22.13 0.75 17.77
CA GLY A 132 -21.40 1.96 17.36
C GLY A 132 -20.75 2.73 18.52
N THR A 133 -21.44 2.90 19.65
CA THR A 133 -20.85 3.58 20.83
C THR A 133 -19.61 2.85 21.34
N GLY A 134 -19.65 1.52 21.41
CA GLY A 134 -18.48 0.73 21.79
C GLY A 134 -17.32 0.84 20.80
N TYR A 135 -17.60 1.06 19.50
CA TYR A 135 -16.55 1.36 18.52
C TYR A 135 -15.88 2.68 18.84
N ALA A 136 -16.64 3.76 19.01
CA ALA A 136 -16.09 5.08 19.33
C ALA A 136 -15.32 5.09 20.66
N GLU A 137 -15.84 4.41 21.69
CA GLU A 137 -15.14 4.25 22.98
C GLU A 137 -13.81 3.52 22.81
N GLN A 138 -13.78 2.44 22.03
CA GLN A 138 -12.55 1.69 21.77
C GLN A 138 -11.53 2.52 20.98
N VAL A 139 -11.97 3.24 19.95
CA VAL A 139 -11.11 4.15 19.17
C VAL A 139 -10.53 5.23 20.06
N ALA A 140 -11.35 5.85 20.93
CA ALA A 140 -10.87 6.89 21.84
C ALA A 140 -9.82 6.37 22.85
N LEU A 141 -9.87 5.08 23.20
CA LEU A 141 -8.93 4.45 24.14
C LEU A 141 -7.66 3.91 23.46
N THR A 142 -7.78 3.39 22.24
CA THR A 142 -6.72 2.57 21.61
C THR A 142 -6.28 3.10 20.24
N GLY A 143 -6.89 4.16 19.73
CA GLY A 143 -6.69 4.65 18.37
C GLY A 143 -7.41 3.82 17.30
N SER A 144 -8.04 2.69 17.64
CA SER A 144 -8.81 1.87 16.70
C SER A 144 -10.01 1.16 17.32
N GLY A 145 -10.90 0.65 16.46
CA GLY A 145 -12.11 -0.02 16.91
C GLY A 145 -12.40 -1.27 16.10
N ASN A 146 -13.03 -2.24 16.75
CA ASN A 146 -13.53 -3.44 16.10
C ASN A 146 -14.65 -3.07 15.15
N VAL A 147 -14.41 -3.16 13.84
CA VAL A 147 -15.37 -2.70 12.83
C VAL A 147 -16.60 -3.57 12.68
N SER A 148 -16.59 -4.79 13.21
CA SER A 148 -17.81 -5.58 13.35
C SER A 148 -18.86 -4.86 14.21
N TYR A 149 -18.44 -3.95 15.10
CA TYR A 149 -19.36 -3.11 15.89
C TYR A 149 -20.13 -2.12 15.03
N LEU A 150 -19.55 -1.71 13.91
CA LEU A 150 -20.16 -0.76 13.00
C LEU A 150 -21.17 -1.43 12.06
N GLU A 151 -21.03 -2.73 11.79
CA GLU A 151 -21.95 -3.48 10.92
C GLU A 151 -23.43 -3.27 11.28
N PRO A 152 -24.33 -3.33 10.30
CA PRO A 152 -25.77 -3.33 10.57
C PRO A 152 -26.17 -4.56 11.39
N LYS A 153 -27.04 -4.38 12.41
CA LYS A 153 -27.57 -5.50 13.22
C LYS A 153 -28.30 -6.58 12.40
N VAL A 154 -28.77 -6.22 11.21
CA VAL A 154 -29.45 -7.13 10.28
C VAL A 154 -28.84 -6.93 8.90
N ASN A 155 -28.18 -7.97 8.38
CA ASN A 155 -27.57 -8.02 7.06
C ASN A 155 -27.52 -9.48 6.58
N PRO A 156 -27.93 -9.81 5.34
CA PRO A 156 -28.59 -8.94 4.36
C PRO A 156 -30.06 -8.65 4.73
N VAL A 157 -30.66 -7.63 4.11
CA VAL A 157 -32.12 -7.44 4.09
C VAL A 157 -32.72 -8.06 2.84
N THR A 158 -33.90 -8.66 2.95
CA THR A 158 -34.60 -9.27 1.79
C THR A 158 -35.81 -8.44 1.39
N VAL A 159 -35.93 -8.14 0.09
CA VAL A 159 -37.08 -7.45 -0.50
C VAL A 159 -37.68 -8.26 -1.64
N MET A 160 -38.99 -8.14 -1.85
CA MET A 160 -39.71 -8.67 -3.00
C MET A 160 -40.54 -7.55 -3.64
N TYR A 161 -40.65 -7.59 -4.97
CA TYR A 161 -41.39 -6.59 -5.74
C TYR A 161 -42.55 -7.24 -6.48
N ALA A 162 -43.76 -6.78 -6.18
CA ALA A 162 -45.01 -7.33 -6.72
C ALA A 162 -45.35 -6.85 -8.14
N ARG A 163 -44.59 -5.90 -8.69
CA ARG A 163 -44.84 -5.30 -10.01
C ARG A 163 -43.53 -5.16 -10.79
N PRO A 164 -43.54 -5.37 -12.11
CA PRO A 164 -42.37 -5.10 -12.92
C PRO A 164 -42.04 -3.60 -12.93
N GLY A 165 -40.76 -3.28 -13.14
CA GLY A 165 -40.28 -1.91 -13.22
C GLY A 165 -38.84 -1.75 -12.72
N LEU A 166 -38.33 -0.51 -12.78
CA LEU A 166 -37.06 -0.14 -12.18
C LEU A 166 -37.31 0.45 -10.78
N TYR A 167 -36.62 -0.10 -9.78
CA TYR A 167 -36.72 0.34 -8.38
C TYR A 167 -35.39 0.95 -7.94
N ALA A 168 -35.42 2.22 -7.56
CA ALA A 168 -34.28 2.92 -6.97
C ALA A 168 -34.16 2.53 -5.50
N VAL A 169 -33.19 1.68 -5.17
CA VAL A 169 -32.84 1.31 -3.81
C VAL A 169 -31.72 2.22 -3.34
N CYS A 170 -31.93 2.95 -2.24
CA CYS A 170 -30.91 3.81 -1.67
C CYS A 170 -30.58 3.37 -0.25
N LEU A 171 -29.29 3.39 0.08
CA LEU A 171 -28.80 3.23 1.43
C LEU A 171 -28.21 4.55 1.90
N THR A 172 -28.72 5.04 3.02
CA THR A 172 -28.18 6.18 3.75
C THR A 172 -27.53 5.65 5.02
N ILE A 173 -26.26 5.94 5.23
CA ILE A 173 -25.61 5.69 6.52
C ILE A 173 -25.62 6.98 7.31
N VAL A 174 -26.06 6.88 8.56
CA VAL A 174 -26.03 7.97 9.54
C VAL A 174 -24.87 7.71 10.50
N THR A 175 -23.96 8.66 10.58
CA THR A 175 -22.83 8.67 11.51
C THR A 175 -23.12 9.63 12.65
N GLU A 176 -22.57 9.37 13.83
CA GLU A 176 -22.77 10.17 15.04
C GLU A 176 -21.42 10.47 15.70
N ASN A 177 -21.23 11.70 16.17
CA ASN A 177 -20.18 12.04 17.12
C ASN A 177 -20.67 11.76 18.55
N VAL A 178 -20.18 10.69 19.19
CA VAL A 178 -20.74 10.23 20.48
C VAL A 178 -20.54 11.21 21.64
N SER A 179 -19.60 12.15 21.51
CA SER A 179 -19.36 13.19 22.53
C SER A 179 -20.34 14.36 22.43
N SER A 180 -20.80 14.70 21.23
CA SER A 180 -21.66 15.87 20.98
C SER A 180 -23.09 15.52 20.58
N GLY A 181 -23.37 14.28 20.15
CA GLY A 181 -24.65 13.84 19.60
C GLY A 181 -24.93 14.41 18.20
N ALA A 182 -23.94 15.00 17.53
CA ALA A 182 -24.10 15.52 16.18
C ALA A 182 -24.10 14.38 15.16
N THR A 183 -25.10 14.36 14.28
CA THR A 183 -25.25 13.34 13.25
C THR A 183 -24.95 13.86 11.84
N TYR A 184 -24.35 13.03 11.01
CA TYR A 184 -24.09 13.28 9.59
C TYR A 184 -24.61 12.11 8.77
N ASN A 185 -24.82 12.31 7.47
CA ASN A 185 -25.26 11.22 6.62
C ASN A 185 -24.72 11.33 5.20
N TYR A 186 -24.63 10.18 4.56
CA TYR A 186 -24.29 10.06 3.15
C TYR A 186 -25.12 8.96 2.50
N THR A 187 -25.49 9.14 1.24
CA THR A 187 -26.45 8.27 0.53
C THR A 187 -25.89 7.78 -0.79
N SER A 188 -25.96 6.47 -1.01
CA SER A 188 -25.68 5.83 -2.30
C SER A 188 -26.93 5.12 -2.82
N CYS A 189 -27.15 5.12 -4.12
CA CYS A 189 -28.34 4.55 -4.74
C CYS A 189 -28.03 3.59 -5.89
N TYR A 190 -28.82 2.52 -5.96
CA TYR A 190 -28.69 1.42 -6.90
C TYR A 190 -30.05 1.14 -7.54
N THR A 191 -30.08 0.61 -8.76
CA THR A 191 -31.33 0.22 -9.43
C THR A 191 -31.47 -1.29 -9.50
N ILE A 192 -32.63 -1.80 -9.08
CA ILE A 192 -33.04 -3.20 -9.31
C ILE A 192 -34.10 -3.19 -10.40
N ALA A 193 -33.89 -3.98 -11.45
CA ALA A 193 -34.89 -4.19 -12.48
C ALA A 193 -35.73 -5.44 -12.16
N VAL A 194 -37.05 -5.27 -12.11
CA VAL A 194 -37.99 -6.36 -11.81
C VAL A 194 -38.73 -6.73 -13.08
N SER A 195 -38.48 -7.93 -13.58
CA SER A 195 -39.00 -8.49 -14.81
C SER A 195 -40.32 -9.23 -14.61
N SER A 196 -41.19 -9.15 -15.62
CA SER A 196 -42.34 -10.03 -15.77
C SER A 196 -42.42 -10.56 -17.20
N ARG A 197 -43.33 -11.51 -17.46
CA ARG A 197 -43.57 -11.99 -18.84
C ARG A 197 -44.04 -10.88 -19.79
N ALA A 198 -44.74 -9.86 -19.28
CA ALA A 198 -45.26 -8.75 -20.09
C ALA A 198 -44.22 -7.63 -20.27
N GLU A 199 -43.34 -7.46 -19.29
CA GLU A 199 -42.29 -6.45 -19.26
C GLU A 199 -40.96 -7.11 -18.87
N PRO A 200 -40.28 -7.77 -19.83
CA PRO A 200 -39.00 -8.39 -19.56
C PRO A 200 -37.90 -7.32 -19.51
N PHE A 201 -37.11 -7.36 -18.44
CA PHE A 201 -35.82 -6.70 -18.36
C PHE A 201 -34.70 -7.71 -18.42
N SER A 202 -33.59 -7.29 -19.01
CA SER A 202 -32.32 -7.98 -18.97
C SER A 202 -31.23 -6.92 -19.08
N LEU A 203 -30.11 -7.15 -18.40
CA LEU A 203 -28.92 -6.32 -18.60
C LEU A 203 -28.54 -6.36 -20.08
N PHE A 204 -28.08 -5.22 -20.59
CA PHE A 204 -27.46 -5.21 -21.90
C PHE A 204 -26.26 -6.16 -21.87
N SER A 205 -26.43 -7.30 -22.52
CA SER A 205 -25.33 -8.15 -22.93
C SER A 205 -25.09 -7.79 -24.39
N PRO A 206 -24.05 -6.99 -24.71
CA PRO A 206 -23.72 -6.78 -26.10
C PRO A 206 -23.48 -8.15 -26.76
N GLN A 207 -23.51 -8.23 -28.09
CA GLN A 207 -22.84 -9.35 -28.77
C GLN A 207 -21.30 -9.36 -28.53
N ALA A 208 -20.80 -8.50 -27.64
CA ALA A 208 -19.47 -8.42 -27.08
C ALA A 208 -19.55 -8.64 -25.56
N SER A 209 -18.50 -9.23 -24.99
CA SER A 209 -18.42 -9.86 -23.65
C SER A 209 -18.29 -8.91 -22.45
N VAL A 210 -18.31 -7.58 -22.62
CA VAL A 210 -17.74 -6.64 -21.63
C VAL A 210 -18.77 -5.65 -21.04
N PRO A 211 -18.98 -5.63 -19.72
CA PRO A 211 -19.75 -4.60 -19.00
C PRO A 211 -19.01 -3.26 -18.90
N ASN A 212 -19.72 -2.13 -18.96
CA ASN A 212 -19.18 -0.76 -18.76
C ASN A 212 -17.87 -0.49 -19.54
N PRO A 213 -17.87 -0.58 -20.88
CA PRO A 213 -16.67 -0.30 -21.68
C PRO A 213 -16.19 1.14 -21.44
N GLY A 214 -14.88 1.36 -21.28
CA GLY A 214 -14.32 2.67 -20.97
C GLY A 214 -14.16 2.96 -19.48
N THR A 215 -14.44 2.02 -18.58
CA THR A 215 -14.29 2.19 -17.13
C THR A 215 -13.86 0.90 -16.46
N ILE A 216 -12.80 0.94 -15.66
CA ILE A 216 -12.35 -0.16 -14.78
C ILE A 216 -12.72 0.22 -13.34
N ILE A 217 -13.37 -0.70 -12.63
CA ILE A 217 -13.77 -0.53 -11.23
C ILE A 217 -13.03 -1.53 -10.36
N VAL A 218 -12.33 -1.05 -9.34
CA VAL A 218 -11.52 -1.85 -8.41
C VAL A 218 -12.14 -1.78 -7.02
N ALA A 219 -12.23 -2.92 -6.34
CA ALA A 219 -12.58 -3.01 -4.93
C ALA A 219 -11.37 -3.53 -4.15
N GLU A 220 -10.72 -2.68 -3.37
CA GLU A 220 -9.51 -3.03 -2.63
C GLU A 220 -9.85 -3.20 -1.18
N ASN A 221 -9.52 -4.34 -0.58
CA ASN A 221 -9.71 -4.52 0.86
C ASN A 221 -8.59 -3.86 1.68
N VAL A 222 -8.36 -2.56 1.44
CA VAL A 222 -7.27 -1.75 2.02
C VAL A 222 -7.89 -0.58 2.78
N PRO A 223 -8.16 -0.70 4.09
CA PRO A 223 -8.84 0.36 4.85
C PRO A 223 -7.95 1.57 5.09
N GLY A 224 -8.50 2.78 4.96
CA GLY A 224 -7.81 4.04 5.24
C GLY A 224 -7.31 4.76 3.98
N GLY A 225 -7.05 4.02 2.91
CA GLY A 225 -6.55 4.56 1.65
C GLY A 225 -5.15 5.20 1.77
N PRO A 226 -4.75 6.04 0.79
CA PRO A 226 -3.41 6.58 0.66
C PRO A 226 -3.13 7.69 1.70
N PHE A 227 -1.87 7.79 2.13
CA PHE A 227 -1.38 8.87 3.00
C PHE A 227 -1.20 10.20 2.26
N THR A 228 -0.83 10.14 0.98
CA THR A 228 -0.52 11.29 0.12
C THR A 228 -0.50 10.88 -1.35
N PHE A 229 -0.61 11.83 -2.26
CA PHE A 229 -0.33 11.66 -3.69
C PHE A 229 0.94 12.39 -4.12
N ASP A 230 1.68 12.99 -3.20
CA ASP A 230 2.96 13.62 -3.49
C ASP A 230 4.08 12.56 -3.47
N PRO A 231 4.78 12.33 -4.60
CA PRO A 231 5.78 11.28 -4.73
C PRO A 231 6.96 11.45 -3.77
N ALA A 232 7.31 12.66 -3.35
CA ALA A 232 8.50 12.90 -2.53
C ALA A 232 8.28 12.70 -1.02
N ILE A 233 7.02 12.62 -0.57
CA ILE A 233 6.67 12.44 0.86
C ILE A 233 5.85 11.17 1.11
N ALA A 234 5.48 10.42 0.07
CA ALA A 234 4.83 9.12 0.21
C ALA A 234 5.84 8.08 0.72
N TYR A 235 5.44 7.31 1.72
CA TYR A 235 6.21 6.13 2.15
C TYR A 235 5.28 4.99 2.60
N ASP A 236 4.25 4.71 1.80
CA ASP A 236 3.34 3.57 1.91
C ASP A 236 2.92 3.07 0.51
N THR A 237 2.55 1.78 0.42
CA THR A 237 2.15 1.13 -0.84
C THR A 237 0.83 1.65 -1.41
N THR A 238 -0.11 2.09 -0.56
CA THR A 238 -1.42 2.58 -1.03
C THR A 238 -1.30 3.92 -1.75
N SER A 239 -0.42 4.80 -1.29
CA SER A 239 -0.03 6.02 -2.00
C SER A 239 0.73 5.70 -3.29
N PHE A 240 1.64 4.71 -3.22
CA PHE A 240 2.49 4.31 -4.32
C PHE A 240 1.70 3.88 -5.57
N GLU A 241 0.67 3.03 -5.43
CA GLU A 241 -0.18 2.61 -6.56
C GLU A 241 -0.70 3.81 -7.35
N ILE A 242 -1.20 4.83 -6.64
CA ILE A 242 -1.77 6.01 -7.28
C ILE A 242 -0.67 6.88 -7.89
N ILE A 243 0.45 7.07 -7.20
CA ILE A 243 1.59 7.87 -7.65
C ILE A 243 2.13 7.34 -8.98
N ASP A 244 2.38 6.04 -9.08
CA ASP A 244 2.83 5.44 -10.33
C ASP A 244 1.79 5.66 -11.41
N ASN A 245 0.48 5.55 -11.12
CA ASN A 245 -0.54 5.81 -12.12
C ASN A 245 -0.60 7.26 -12.66
N ILE A 246 -0.18 8.26 -11.89
CA ILE A 246 -0.36 9.69 -12.23
C ILE A 246 0.94 10.47 -12.52
N PHE A 247 2.11 9.91 -12.21
CA PHE A 247 3.40 10.54 -12.50
C PHE A 247 4.22 9.75 -13.51
N ALA A 248 5.11 10.46 -14.21
CA ALA A 248 6.12 9.83 -15.03
C ALA A 248 7.44 9.72 -14.25
N SER A 249 8.14 8.61 -14.45
CA SER A 249 9.55 8.43 -14.07
C SER A 249 10.45 8.49 -15.30
N LEU A 250 11.77 8.53 -15.11
CA LEU A 250 12.71 8.48 -16.23
C LEU A 250 12.64 7.12 -16.96
N LEU A 251 12.53 6.03 -16.20
CA LEU A 251 12.54 4.65 -16.68
C LEU A 251 11.65 3.78 -15.80
N LEU A 252 11.34 2.57 -16.27
CA LEU A 252 10.53 1.57 -15.58
C LEU A 252 11.24 0.21 -15.62
N TYR A 253 10.84 -0.72 -14.76
CA TYR A 253 11.17 -2.13 -14.92
C TYR A 253 10.50 -2.72 -16.17
N ASP A 254 11.16 -3.68 -16.81
CA ASP A 254 10.65 -4.40 -17.98
C ASP A 254 9.77 -5.58 -17.54
N GLY A 255 8.54 -5.31 -17.07
CA GLY A 255 7.67 -6.35 -16.51
C GLY A 255 8.32 -7.00 -15.27
N PRO A 256 8.47 -8.34 -15.19
CA PRO A 256 8.85 -9.04 -13.96
C PRO A 256 10.35 -9.06 -13.65
N TYR A 257 11.17 -8.34 -14.41
CA TYR A 257 12.62 -8.38 -14.26
C TYR A 257 13.11 -7.29 -13.31
N THR A 258 13.86 -7.68 -12.28
CA THR A 258 14.53 -6.77 -11.34
C THR A 258 15.81 -6.15 -11.90
N ASP A 259 16.32 -6.66 -13.03
CA ASP A 259 17.59 -6.24 -13.65
C ASP A 259 17.44 -5.70 -15.07
N LYS A 260 16.20 -5.56 -15.58
CA LYS A 260 15.92 -5.03 -16.92
C LYS A 260 14.97 -3.86 -16.84
N PHE A 261 15.26 -2.87 -17.66
CA PHE A 261 14.59 -1.59 -17.64
C PHE A 261 14.18 -1.16 -19.04
N ILE A 262 13.17 -0.29 -19.09
CA ILE A 262 12.65 0.35 -20.29
C ILE A 262 12.51 1.86 -20.05
N PRO A 263 12.72 2.70 -21.08
CA PRO A 263 12.60 4.16 -20.91
C PRO A 263 11.13 4.61 -20.89
N MET A 264 10.79 5.59 -20.03
CA MET A 264 9.47 6.23 -19.96
C MET A 264 9.56 7.71 -20.39
N ALA A 265 9.87 8.61 -19.45
CA ALA A 265 10.14 10.01 -19.76
C ALA A 265 11.49 10.19 -20.46
N ALA A 266 12.47 9.34 -20.18
CA ALA A 266 13.66 9.24 -21.02
C ALA A 266 13.28 8.77 -22.43
N GLU A 267 14.00 9.25 -23.44
CA GLU A 267 13.85 8.72 -24.81
C GLU A 267 14.60 7.39 -24.96
N TYR A 268 15.76 7.29 -24.31
CA TYR A 268 16.69 6.16 -24.36
C TYR A 268 17.25 5.88 -22.96
N LEU A 269 17.57 4.61 -22.69
CA LEU A 269 18.40 4.26 -21.55
C LEU A 269 19.87 4.60 -21.86
N PRO A 270 20.58 5.27 -20.94
CA PRO A 270 21.96 5.64 -21.18
C PRO A 270 22.86 4.40 -21.21
N THR A 271 23.95 4.47 -21.99
CA THR A 271 24.91 3.36 -22.09
C THR A 271 26.35 3.85 -22.03
N VAL A 272 27.28 2.98 -21.62
CA VAL A 272 28.72 3.29 -21.66
C VAL A 272 29.21 3.51 -23.09
N GLY A 273 28.64 2.80 -24.07
CA GLY A 273 29.04 2.87 -25.47
C GLY A 273 28.91 4.26 -26.08
N ASN A 274 27.97 5.07 -25.59
CA ASN A 274 27.75 6.44 -26.07
C ASN A 274 28.77 7.43 -25.48
N TRP A 275 29.53 7.07 -24.45
CA TRP A 275 30.37 8.02 -23.71
C TRP A 275 31.46 8.67 -24.56
N THR A 276 32.19 7.90 -25.37
CA THR A 276 33.34 8.42 -26.13
C THR A 276 32.94 9.35 -27.27
N ASN A 277 31.70 9.32 -27.72
CA ASN A 277 31.18 10.19 -28.78
C ASN A 277 30.32 11.30 -28.15
N VAL A 278 30.86 12.52 -28.11
CA VAL A 278 30.20 13.68 -27.48
C VAL A 278 28.81 13.96 -28.07
N THR A 279 28.61 13.78 -29.37
CA THR A 279 27.28 13.95 -29.97
C THR A 279 26.32 12.87 -29.48
N ALA A 280 26.73 11.60 -29.55
CA ALA A 280 25.90 10.49 -29.08
C ALA A 280 25.56 10.59 -27.58
N ARG A 281 26.49 11.12 -26.77
CA ARG A 281 26.31 11.33 -25.33
C ARG A 281 25.08 12.15 -24.99
N TYR A 282 24.80 13.20 -25.75
CA TYR A 282 23.69 14.11 -25.49
C TYR A 282 22.48 13.84 -26.38
N GLU A 283 22.66 13.12 -27.49
CA GLU A 283 21.56 12.70 -28.37
C GLU A 283 20.82 11.47 -27.84
N TYR A 284 21.53 10.53 -27.21
CA TYR A 284 21.00 9.24 -26.75
C TYR A 284 21.19 8.99 -25.24
N GLY A 285 21.83 9.91 -24.53
CA GLY A 285 22.31 9.66 -23.17
C GLY A 285 23.56 8.76 -23.12
N ALA A 286 24.28 8.78 -22.00
CA ALA A 286 25.46 7.94 -21.80
C ALA A 286 25.81 7.74 -20.32
N ILE A 287 26.64 6.74 -20.06
CA ILE A 287 27.20 6.45 -18.74
C ILE A 287 28.72 6.56 -18.81
N SER A 288 29.36 7.16 -17.81
CA SER A 288 30.82 7.19 -17.76
C SER A 288 31.42 5.79 -17.60
N PRO A 289 32.63 5.51 -18.13
CA PRO A 289 33.26 4.19 -18.00
C PRO A 289 33.55 3.74 -16.57
N ASN A 290 33.58 4.67 -15.62
CA ASN A 290 33.76 4.42 -14.20
C ASN A 290 32.43 4.47 -13.42
N TYR A 291 31.28 4.57 -14.10
CA TYR A 291 29.95 4.56 -13.51
C TYR A 291 29.68 5.63 -12.44
N THR A 292 30.25 6.82 -12.62
CA THR A 292 30.02 7.97 -11.73
C THR A 292 29.22 9.09 -12.38
N VAL A 293 28.95 9.01 -13.68
CA VAL A 293 28.16 10.02 -14.39
C VAL A 293 27.14 9.35 -15.30
N TYR A 294 25.88 9.71 -15.14
CA TYR A 294 24.75 9.19 -15.92
C TYR A 294 24.02 10.34 -16.58
N VAL A 295 24.01 10.38 -17.91
CA VAL A 295 23.33 11.41 -18.72
C VAL A 295 22.08 10.81 -19.34
N PHE A 296 20.90 11.26 -18.93
CA PHE A 296 19.62 10.87 -19.52
C PHE A 296 19.16 11.91 -20.54
N LYS A 297 18.71 11.44 -21.71
CA LYS A 297 18.06 12.25 -22.74
C LYS A 297 16.55 12.17 -22.54
N LEU A 298 15.89 13.31 -22.40
CA LEU A 298 14.44 13.39 -22.25
C LEU A 298 13.73 13.24 -23.60
N ARG A 299 12.55 12.61 -23.55
CA ARG A 299 11.66 12.46 -24.70
C ARG A 299 11.07 13.81 -25.09
N PRO A 300 11.07 14.17 -26.38
CA PRO A 300 10.46 15.41 -26.82
C PRO A 300 8.93 15.37 -26.69
N GLY A 301 8.36 16.49 -26.24
CA GLY A 301 6.91 16.72 -26.27
C GLY A 301 6.13 16.19 -25.07
N LEU A 302 6.81 15.83 -23.97
CA LEU A 302 6.16 15.51 -22.69
C LEU A 302 5.40 16.71 -22.13
N ARG A 303 4.27 16.44 -21.48
CA ARG A 303 3.37 17.46 -20.91
C ARG A 303 2.65 16.96 -19.67
N ALA A 304 2.45 17.85 -18.72
CA ALA A 304 1.55 17.66 -17.59
C ALA A 304 0.07 17.65 -18.02
N ALA A 305 -0.82 17.21 -17.13
CA ALA A 305 -2.25 17.11 -17.39
C ALA A 305 -2.94 18.47 -17.66
N ASN A 306 -2.38 19.57 -17.16
CA ASN A 306 -2.76 20.96 -17.50
C ASN A 306 -2.26 21.42 -18.89
N GLY A 307 -1.38 20.64 -19.54
CA GLY A 307 -0.77 20.94 -20.82
C GLY A 307 0.56 21.68 -20.76
N ASP A 308 1.08 22.00 -19.57
CA ASP A 308 2.41 22.59 -19.40
C ASP A 308 3.50 21.63 -19.91
N PRO A 309 4.55 22.14 -20.58
CA PRO A 309 5.63 21.29 -21.10
C PRO A 309 6.48 20.74 -19.95
N ILE A 310 6.80 19.45 -20.00
CA ILE A 310 7.77 18.82 -19.11
C ILE A 310 9.12 18.71 -19.83
N THR A 311 10.17 19.20 -19.19
CA THR A 311 11.53 19.33 -19.74
C THR A 311 12.58 18.77 -18.78
N ALA A 312 13.86 18.77 -19.19
CA ALA A 312 14.96 18.45 -18.30
C ALA A 312 15.03 19.34 -17.03
N TYR A 313 14.50 20.57 -17.07
CA TYR A 313 14.40 21.42 -15.88
C TYR A 313 13.46 20.83 -14.83
N ASP A 314 12.29 20.36 -15.24
CA ASP A 314 11.26 19.79 -14.36
C ASP A 314 11.75 18.52 -13.68
N VAL A 315 12.47 17.67 -14.43
CA VAL A 315 13.12 16.48 -13.86
C VAL A 315 14.19 16.86 -12.82
N TRP A 316 15.09 17.79 -13.15
CA TRP A 316 16.10 18.24 -12.18
C TRP A 316 15.47 18.86 -10.94
N TYR A 317 14.45 19.71 -11.12
CA TYR A 317 13.73 20.35 -10.03
C TYR A 317 13.10 19.30 -9.10
N SER A 318 12.41 18.32 -9.68
CA SER A 318 11.73 17.25 -8.94
C SER A 318 12.71 16.40 -8.13
N LEU A 319 13.86 16.05 -8.71
CA LEU A 319 14.88 15.25 -8.02
C LEU A 319 15.64 16.06 -6.96
N VAL A 320 15.86 17.36 -7.17
CA VAL A 320 16.38 18.25 -6.12
C VAL A 320 15.37 18.37 -4.98
N ARG A 321 14.07 18.46 -5.28
CA ARG A 321 13.00 18.45 -4.28
C ARG A 321 13.02 17.17 -3.46
N ASP A 322 13.10 16.01 -4.11
CA ASP A 322 13.20 14.70 -3.46
C ASP A 322 14.41 14.63 -2.50
N LEU A 323 15.59 15.10 -2.93
CA LEU A 323 16.78 15.20 -2.05
C LEU A 323 16.55 16.10 -0.84
N LEU A 324 15.92 17.27 -1.01
CA LEU A 324 15.63 18.19 0.11
C LEU A 324 14.65 17.58 1.12
N LEU A 325 13.75 16.71 0.66
CA LEU A 325 12.75 16.10 1.54
C LEU A 325 13.25 14.81 2.20
N ALA A 326 14.47 14.33 1.89
CA ALA A 326 15.03 13.05 2.35
C ALA A 326 15.09 12.84 3.88
N GLY A 327 15.09 13.94 4.66
CA GLY A 327 15.08 13.91 6.12
C GLY A 327 13.70 14.14 6.76
N GLY A 328 12.63 14.07 5.98
CA GLY A 328 11.27 14.39 6.43
C GLY A 328 10.74 13.47 7.53
N VAL A 329 9.69 13.94 8.20
CA VAL A 329 9.01 13.22 9.29
C VAL A 329 7.49 13.23 9.06
N PRO A 330 6.83 12.07 8.85
CA PRO A 330 7.38 10.71 8.73
C PRO A 330 8.43 10.55 7.63
N SER A 331 9.23 9.48 7.71
CA SER A 331 10.30 9.18 6.76
C SER A 331 9.83 9.23 5.31
N THR A 332 10.70 9.71 4.42
CA THR A 332 10.44 9.93 2.98
C THR A 332 11.45 9.19 2.11
N ARG A 333 11.16 8.92 0.83
CA ARG A 333 12.04 8.12 -0.05
C ARG A 333 13.29 8.80 -0.57
N GLY A 334 13.42 10.12 -0.41
CA GLY A 334 14.56 10.88 -0.94
C GLY A 334 15.93 10.38 -0.47
N TRP A 335 15.97 9.66 0.67
CA TRP A 335 17.19 9.04 1.18
C TRP A 335 17.80 8.04 0.19
N ILE A 336 16.97 7.34 -0.60
CA ILE A 336 17.40 6.32 -1.56
C ILE A 336 18.26 6.95 -2.65
N LEU A 337 17.86 8.11 -3.17
CA LEU A 337 18.65 8.81 -4.18
C LEU A 337 19.86 9.51 -3.54
N ALA A 338 19.68 10.09 -2.35
CA ALA A 338 20.73 10.79 -1.61
C ALA A 338 21.95 9.90 -1.31
N GLN A 339 21.75 8.60 -1.01
CA GLN A 339 22.85 7.68 -0.69
C GLN A 339 23.89 7.51 -1.83
N TYR A 340 23.49 7.77 -3.08
CA TYR A 340 24.37 7.67 -4.25
C TYR A 340 24.97 9.02 -4.67
N LEU A 341 24.34 10.11 -4.24
CA LEU A 341 24.59 11.47 -4.72
C LEU A 341 25.27 12.37 -3.70
N ILE A 342 25.09 12.11 -2.40
CA ILE A 342 25.52 13.00 -1.31
C ILE A 342 26.64 12.32 -0.50
N PRO A 343 27.82 12.97 -0.37
CA PRO A 343 28.95 12.42 0.40
C PRO A 343 28.61 12.21 1.88
N ASN A 344 28.94 11.04 2.43
CA ASN A 344 28.73 10.69 3.85
C ASN A 344 27.29 10.87 4.34
N TYR A 345 26.32 10.70 3.44
CA TYR A 345 24.91 10.80 3.77
C TYR A 345 24.49 9.69 4.75
N THR A 346 23.72 10.06 5.76
CA THR A 346 23.06 9.11 6.68
C THR A 346 21.60 9.00 6.24
N PRO A 347 21.08 7.79 5.95
CA PRO A 347 19.68 7.61 5.58
C PRO A 347 18.70 8.28 6.54
N PHE A 348 17.58 8.78 6.00
CA PHE A 348 16.51 9.46 6.74
C PHE A 348 16.93 10.78 7.44
N THR A 349 18.08 11.36 7.07
CA THR A 349 18.51 12.66 7.61
C THR A 349 18.44 13.77 6.55
N PHE A 350 18.32 15.01 7.02
CA PHE A 350 18.40 16.20 6.17
C PHE A 350 19.82 16.41 5.66
N ILE A 351 19.95 16.88 4.41
CA ILE A 351 21.25 17.15 3.80
C ILE A 351 21.77 18.53 4.24
N VAL A 352 20.90 19.54 4.32
CA VAL A 352 21.26 20.90 4.72
C VAL A 352 20.94 21.12 6.19
N THR A 353 21.88 20.78 7.07
CA THR A 353 21.61 20.72 8.52
C THR A 353 21.49 22.08 9.22
N SER A 354 21.82 23.18 8.54
CA SER A 354 21.71 24.54 9.09
C SER A 354 21.60 25.61 7.98
N PRO A 355 21.07 26.81 8.26
CA PRO A 355 20.90 27.85 7.25
C PRO A 355 22.19 28.36 6.59
N ASN A 356 23.35 28.07 7.19
CA ASN A 356 24.67 28.43 6.68
C ASN A 356 25.47 27.21 6.20
N ASP A 357 24.83 26.05 6.05
CA ASP A 357 25.42 24.83 5.51
C ASP A 357 25.57 24.94 3.97
N THR A 358 26.56 25.72 3.55
CA THR A 358 26.87 25.90 2.13
C THR A 358 27.39 24.62 1.47
N GLN A 359 27.89 23.67 2.26
CA GLN A 359 28.41 22.41 1.74
C GLN A 359 27.25 21.52 1.27
N GLY A 360 26.26 21.26 2.13
CA GLY A 360 25.08 20.46 1.74
C GLY A 360 24.36 21.07 0.54
N ALA A 361 24.21 22.39 0.50
CA ALA A 361 23.60 23.08 -0.64
C ALA A 361 24.40 22.93 -1.94
N GLU A 362 25.73 23.00 -1.88
CA GLU A 362 26.61 22.77 -3.03
C GLU A 362 26.58 21.31 -3.49
N GLU A 363 26.52 20.36 -2.56
CA GLU A 363 26.43 18.93 -2.84
C GLU A 363 25.13 18.59 -3.60
N ILE A 364 23.97 19.13 -3.16
CA ILE A 364 22.68 18.93 -3.85
C ILE A 364 22.72 19.43 -5.30
N VAL A 365 23.14 20.68 -5.54
CA VAL A 365 23.08 21.25 -6.89
C VAL A 365 24.16 20.70 -7.84
N ASN A 366 25.23 20.13 -7.30
CA ASN A 366 26.27 19.46 -8.09
C ASN A 366 25.95 17.98 -8.34
N ALA A 367 25.16 17.35 -7.47
CA ALA A 367 24.73 15.97 -7.63
C ALA A 367 23.91 15.75 -8.90
N ILE A 368 23.04 16.71 -9.25
CA ILE A 368 22.17 16.63 -10.42
C ILE A 368 22.23 17.94 -11.20
N THR A 369 22.47 17.84 -12.50
CA THR A 369 22.53 19.00 -13.40
C THR A 369 21.62 18.79 -14.61
N TYR A 370 21.10 19.86 -15.20
CA TYR A 370 20.28 19.79 -16.42
C TYR A 370 20.80 20.70 -17.52
N SER A 371 20.36 20.45 -18.75
CA SER A 371 20.61 21.30 -19.91
C SER A 371 19.38 21.38 -20.78
N ASN A 372 18.74 22.55 -20.84
CA ASN A 372 17.61 22.80 -21.75
C ASN A 372 18.02 22.79 -23.23
N ALA A 373 19.30 23.02 -23.54
CA ALA A 373 19.80 23.04 -24.91
C ALA A 373 19.85 21.64 -25.53
N THR A 374 20.17 20.64 -24.71
CA THR A 374 20.24 19.23 -25.11
C THR A 374 19.06 18.42 -24.58
N ASP A 375 18.23 19.02 -23.73
CA ASP A 375 17.11 18.39 -23.00
C ASP A 375 17.57 17.11 -22.29
N THR A 376 18.60 17.28 -21.45
CA THR A 376 19.27 16.19 -20.74
C THR A 376 19.41 16.50 -19.26
N VAL A 377 19.28 15.47 -18.43
CA VAL A 377 19.61 15.50 -16.99
C VAL A 377 20.84 14.63 -16.76
N THR A 378 21.75 15.08 -15.91
CA THR A 378 23.01 14.38 -15.61
C THR A 378 23.15 14.22 -14.10
N PHE A 379 23.31 12.98 -13.66
CA PHE A 379 23.61 12.59 -12.29
C PHE A 379 25.11 12.41 -12.12
N HIS A 380 25.65 12.88 -10.99
CA HIS A 380 27.06 12.80 -10.61
C HIS A 380 27.17 12.04 -9.29
N LEU A 381 27.43 10.73 -9.38
CA LEU A 381 27.49 9.85 -8.22
C LEU A 381 28.82 10.00 -7.47
N ILE A 382 28.77 9.89 -6.15
CA ILE A 382 29.95 10.04 -5.26
C ILE A 382 30.91 8.85 -5.34
N ARG A 383 30.44 7.71 -5.86
CA ARG A 383 31.19 6.47 -6.05
C ARG A 383 30.70 5.73 -7.30
N PRO A 384 31.50 4.81 -7.86
CA PRO A 384 31.03 3.93 -8.93
C PRO A 384 29.81 3.12 -8.47
N VAL A 385 28.70 3.22 -9.21
CA VAL A 385 27.50 2.40 -8.99
C VAL A 385 27.08 1.82 -10.33
N ALA A 386 26.99 0.51 -10.44
CA ALA A 386 26.70 -0.16 -11.70
C ALA A 386 25.32 0.25 -12.26
N PRO A 387 25.11 0.26 -13.59
CA PRO A 387 23.88 0.76 -14.18
C PRO A 387 22.62 0.04 -13.69
N GLN A 388 22.68 -1.28 -13.53
CA GLN A 388 21.57 -2.08 -13.04
C GLN A 388 21.18 -1.76 -11.60
N VAL A 389 22.11 -1.23 -10.80
CA VAL A 389 21.87 -0.79 -9.42
C VAL A 389 21.31 0.64 -9.43
N PHE A 390 21.98 1.58 -10.11
CA PHE A 390 21.53 2.97 -10.09
C PHE A 390 20.16 3.17 -10.76
N PHE A 391 19.80 2.33 -11.73
CA PHE A 391 18.48 2.41 -12.36
C PHE A 391 17.34 2.01 -11.43
N THR A 392 17.54 1.14 -10.42
CA THR A 392 16.45 0.77 -9.49
C THR A 392 15.93 1.98 -8.72
N ALA A 393 16.82 2.89 -8.32
CA ALA A 393 16.48 4.15 -7.65
C ALA A 393 15.74 5.17 -8.54
N LEU A 394 15.53 4.87 -9.82
CA LEU A 394 14.89 5.74 -10.81
C LEU A 394 13.74 5.05 -11.57
N ALA A 395 13.46 3.77 -11.27
CA ALA A 395 12.63 2.87 -12.08
C ALA A 395 11.11 2.96 -11.80
N GLU A 396 10.68 3.96 -11.05
CA GLU A 396 9.30 4.18 -10.63
C GLU A 396 9.11 5.67 -10.28
N ALA A 397 7.88 6.11 -10.01
CA ALA A 397 7.61 7.51 -9.66
C ALA A 397 7.63 7.77 -8.14
N TRP A 398 7.78 6.73 -7.31
CA TRP A 398 7.78 6.85 -5.85
C TRP A 398 9.10 7.40 -5.30
N GLY A 399 9.14 8.69 -5.00
CA GLY A 399 10.35 9.49 -4.81
C GLY A 399 10.70 10.28 -6.08
N PRO A 400 11.30 9.66 -7.11
CA PRO A 400 11.84 10.36 -8.27
C PRO A 400 10.78 10.71 -9.35
N GLY A 401 9.50 10.71 -8.99
CA GLY A 401 8.40 11.13 -9.85
C GLY A 401 8.59 12.56 -10.35
N ILE A 402 8.37 12.76 -11.66
CA ILE A 402 8.59 14.06 -12.31
C ILE A 402 7.37 14.94 -12.07
N LEU A 403 7.53 16.06 -11.36
CA LEU A 403 6.49 17.06 -11.13
C LEU A 403 6.60 18.25 -12.11
N ASP A 404 5.52 19.01 -12.24
CA ASP A 404 5.49 20.30 -12.95
C ASP A 404 6.07 21.40 -12.04
N ALA A 405 7.31 21.81 -12.29
CA ALA A 405 8.02 22.77 -11.45
C ALA A 405 7.32 24.14 -11.41
N LYS A 406 6.75 24.57 -12.54
CA LYS A 406 6.00 25.83 -12.62
C LYS A 406 4.74 25.77 -11.76
N TRP A 407 4.03 24.65 -11.80
CA TRP A 407 2.85 24.46 -10.96
C TRP A 407 3.20 24.44 -9.46
N LEU A 408 4.29 23.79 -9.06
CA LEU A 408 4.77 23.79 -7.67
C LEU A 408 5.01 25.22 -7.16
N GLU A 409 5.63 26.08 -7.96
CA GLU A 409 5.79 27.50 -7.63
C GLU A 409 4.44 28.23 -7.51
N GLU A 410 3.47 27.95 -8.39
CA GLU A 410 2.14 28.57 -8.39
C GLU A 410 1.31 28.21 -7.14
N VAL A 411 1.44 26.98 -6.62
CA VAL A 411 0.72 26.51 -5.43
C VAL A 411 1.47 26.75 -4.11
N GLY A 412 2.61 27.43 -4.17
CA GLY A 412 3.37 27.85 -3.00
C GLY A 412 4.31 26.77 -2.44
N ASP A 413 4.61 25.72 -3.20
CA ASP A 413 5.61 24.70 -2.87
C ASP A 413 6.89 24.86 -3.73
N GLY A 414 7.23 26.12 -4.02
CA GLY A 414 8.37 26.50 -4.85
C GLY A 414 9.72 26.47 -4.09
N ILE A 415 10.78 25.96 -4.73
CA ILE A 415 12.15 25.98 -4.21
C ILE A 415 12.82 27.28 -4.66
N ASN A 416 13.41 28.01 -3.71
CA ASN A 416 14.08 29.27 -4.02
C ASN A 416 15.54 29.07 -4.45
N PHE A 417 15.76 29.05 -5.77
CA PHE A 417 17.10 28.93 -6.37
C PHE A 417 17.85 30.27 -6.58
N THR A 418 17.40 31.39 -6.01
CA THR A 418 18.05 32.71 -6.25
C THR A 418 19.54 32.69 -5.90
N GLY A 419 19.92 32.03 -4.80
CA GLY A 419 21.32 31.90 -4.40
C GLY A 419 22.18 31.13 -5.41
N LEU A 420 21.61 30.16 -6.14
CA LEU A 420 22.30 29.46 -7.22
C LEU A 420 22.59 30.41 -8.40
N TYR A 421 21.60 31.19 -8.82
CA TYR A 421 21.72 32.12 -9.95
C TYR A 421 22.60 33.34 -9.65
N ASP A 422 22.59 33.82 -8.40
CA ASP A 422 23.40 34.95 -7.94
C ASP A 422 24.82 34.54 -7.52
N HIS A 423 25.17 33.25 -7.62
CA HIS A 423 26.43 32.67 -7.14
C HIS A 423 26.70 32.95 -5.64
N ASN A 424 25.65 32.82 -4.82
CA ASN A 424 25.66 33.03 -3.38
C ASN A 424 25.19 31.76 -2.65
N MET A 425 26.13 30.88 -2.30
CA MET A 425 25.81 29.60 -1.64
C MET A 425 25.25 29.76 -0.23
N THR A 426 25.55 30.84 0.49
CA THR A 426 24.92 31.08 1.80
C THR A 426 23.43 31.38 1.65
N GLN A 427 23.05 32.13 0.61
CA GLN A 427 21.64 32.37 0.32
C GLN A 427 20.92 31.10 -0.16
N LEU A 428 21.62 30.25 -0.92
CA LEU A 428 21.06 28.97 -1.36
C LEU A 428 20.87 28.00 -0.17
N ALA A 429 21.87 27.90 0.72
CA ALA A 429 21.77 27.09 1.93
C ALA A 429 20.62 27.53 2.84
N GLU A 430 20.44 28.84 3.05
CA GLU A 430 19.29 29.36 3.78
C GLU A 430 17.98 28.93 3.11
N ALA A 431 17.86 29.10 1.78
CA ALA A 431 16.67 28.72 1.05
C ALA A 431 16.35 27.23 1.13
N PHE A 432 17.36 26.37 1.00
CA PHE A 432 17.21 24.92 1.11
C PHE A 432 16.84 24.52 2.53
N TYR A 433 17.55 25.02 3.54
CA TYR A 433 17.22 24.77 4.95
C TYR A 433 15.76 25.13 5.27
N GLN A 434 15.26 26.29 4.79
CA GLN A 434 13.86 26.69 4.99
C GLN A 434 12.88 25.76 4.26
N TYR A 435 13.24 25.23 3.09
CA TYR A 435 12.43 24.25 2.38
C TYR A 435 12.41 22.90 3.11
N GLU A 436 13.55 22.43 3.62
CA GLU A 436 13.63 21.19 4.41
C GLU A 436 12.74 21.25 5.67
N GLN A 437 12.47 22.44 6.23
CA GLN A 437 11.54 22.58 7.35
C GLN A 437 10.08 22.25 6.99
N THR A 438 9.70 22.26 5.71
CA THR A 438 8.36 21.87 5.25
C THR A 438 8.19 20.35 5.13
N ALA A 439 9.26 19.57 5.33
CA ALA A 439 9.24 18.11 5.21
C ALA A 439 8.59 17.39 6.42
N ASN A 440 7.84 18.12 7.25
CA ASN A 440 7.12 17.56 8.39
C ASN A 440 5.62 17.47 8.07
N GLU A 441 4.94 16.41 8.53
CA GLU A 441 3.52 16.17 8.20
C GLU A 441 2.60 17.38 8.41
N TRP A 442 2.84 18.14 9.47
CA TRP A 442 2.02 19.31 9.84
C TRP A 442 2.27 20.55 8.95
N ASP A 443 3.35 20.54 8.18
CA ASP A 443 3.80 21.66 7.34
C ASP A 443 3.66 21.35 5.83
N TYR A 444 3.18 20.17 5.47
CA TYR A 444 2.98 19.77 4.08
C TYR A 444 2.03 20.71 3.32
N ASN A 445 2.33 20.91 2.04
CA ASN A 445 1.42 21.62 1.14
C ASN A 445 0.24 20.71 0.78
N GLU A 446 -0.93 20.97 1.36
CA GLU A 446 -2.14 20.16 1.17
C GLU A 446 -2.61 20.07 -0.30
N GLN A 447 -2.29 21.07 -1.14
CA GLN A 447 -2.62 20.99 -2.57
C GLN A 447 -1.72 19.98 -3.29
N VAL A 448 -0.42 19.97 -2.98
CA VAL A 448 0.53 18.98 -3.52
C VAL A 448 0.21 17.59 -2.98
N ARG A 449 -0.13 17.50 -1.70
CA ARG A 449 -0.49 16.24 -1.02
C ARG A 449 -1.71 15.56 -1.65
N TRP A 450 -2.79 16.29 -1.94
CA TRP A 450 -4.09 15.67 -2.28
C TRP A 450 -4.63 15.93 -3.68
N ASP A 451 -4.10 16.92 -4.41
CA ASP A 451 -4.48 17.24 -5.79
C ASP A 451 -3.26 17.67 -6.63
N PRO A 452 -2.22 16.81 -6.73
CA PRO A 452 -1.01 17.17 -7.47
C PRO A 452 -1.23 17.25 -8.98
N MET A 453 -0.41 18.08 -9.64
CA MET A 453 -0.39 18.15 -11.10
C MET A 453 0.28 16.92 -11.71
N ALA A 454 -0.56 15.99 -12.19
CA ALA A 454 -0.12 14.77 -12.83
C ALA A 454 0.72 15.00 -14.10
N THR A 455 1.77 14.20 -14.27
CA THR A 455 2.66 14.19 -15.45
C THR A 455 2.68 12.85 -16.18
N GLY A 456 2.06 11.83 -15.60
CA GLY A 456 1.98 10.47 -16.10
C GLY A 456 0.74 10.19 -16.95
N PRO A 457 0.43 8.89 -17.18
CA PRO A 457 -0.67 8.45 -18.05
C PRO A 457 -2.07 8.83 -17.54
N TYR A 458 -2.31 8.89 -16.22
CA TYR A 458 -3.57 9.32 -15.63
C TYR A 458 -3.44 10.64 -14.86
N TYR A 459 -4.58 11.23 -14.47
CA TYR A 459 -4.66 12.31 -13.49
C TYR A 459 -5.84 12.07 -12.54
N ILE A 460 -5.76 12.62 -11.32
CA ILE A 460 -6.84 12.54 -10.33
C ILE A 460 -7.99 13.45 -10.75
N ALA A 461 -9.16 12.86 -10.97
CA ALA A 461 -10.38 13.58 -11.34
C ALA A 461 -11.31 13.81 -10.15
N ALA A 462 -11.29 12.91 -9.17
CA ALA A 462 -11.98 13.06 -7.90
C ALA A 462 -11.35 12.14 -6.84
N TYR A 463 -11.30 12.61 -5.60
CA TYR A 463 -10.85 11.88 -4.42
C TYR A 463 -11.84 12.11 -3.27
N THR A 464 -12.19 11.04 -2.58
CA THR A 464 -12.89 11.06 -1.30
C THR A 464 -11.96 10.41 -0.27
N PRO A 465 -11.43 11.19 0.70
CA PRO A 465 -10.40 10.74 1.63
C PRO A 465 -10.63 9.37 2.25
N GLY A 466 -9.71 8.44 1.97
CA GLY A 466 -9.72 7.04 2.43
C GLY A 466 -10.89 6.17 1.98
N GLN A 467 -11.74 6.64 1.05
CA GLN A 467 -12.91 5.88 0.58
C GLN A 467 -12.83 5.53 -0.90
N SER A 468 -12.54 6.50 -1.75
CA SER A 468 -12.50 6.25 -3.21
C SER A 468 -11.71 7.30 -3.97
N ILE A 469 -11.19 6.90 -5.13
CA ILE A 469 -10.55 7.81 -6.09
C ILE A 469 -11.01 7.50 -7.52
N VAL A 470 -11.02 8.53 -8.36
CA VAL A 470 -11.35 8.46 -9.78
C VAL A 470 -10.17 9.00 -10.57
N LEU A 471 -9.56 8.15 -11.41
CA LEU A 471 -8.47 8.53 -12.31
C LEU A 471 -9.01 8.63 -13.75
N LYS A 472 -8.57 9.64 -14.48
CA LYS A 472 -8.91 9.81 -15.91
C LYS A 472 -7.66 9.87 -16.78
N PRO A 473 -7.72 9.41 -18.04
CA PRO A 473 -6.59 9.50 -18.96
C PRO A 473 -6.09 10.93 -19.09
N ASN A 474 -4.78 11.14 -18.89
CA ASN A 474 -4.13 12.42 -19.16
C ASN A 474 -4.31 12.77 -20.65
N PRO A 475 -5.01 13.88 -20.97
CA PRO A 475 -5.30 14.22 -22.36
C PRO A 475 -4.06 14.49 -23.21
N TYR A 476 -2.93 14.83 -22.57
CA TYR A 476 -1.65 15.16 -23.21
C TYR A 476 -0.62 14.02 -23.18
N TRP A 477 -0.93 12.85 -22.61
CA TRP A 477 0.01 11.72 -22.59
C TRP A 477 0.39 11.28 -24.02
N PRO A 478 1.68 11.05 -24.33
CA PRO A 478 2.12 10.66 -25.66
C PRO A 478 1.52 9.33 -26.14
N THR A 479 1.44 9.16 -27.47
CA THR A 479 0.91 7.93 -28.10
C THR A 479 2.00 7.02 -28.64
N ASN A 480 3.27 7.42 -28.52
CA ASN A 480 4.42 6.78 -29.16
C ASN A 480 5.41 6.17 -28.15
N ILE A 481 4.95 5.86 -26.94
CA ILE A 481 5.74 5.11 -25.95
C ILE A 481 5.28 3.65 -26.03
N THR A 482 6.10 2.81 -26.66
CA THR A 482 5.72 1.41 -27.00
C THR A 482 5.24 0.61 -25.79
N TYR A 483 5.92 0.77 -24.65
CA TYR A 483 5.71 -0.04 -23.45
C TYR A 483 4.72 0.59 -22.47
N VAL A 484 4.40 1.87 -22.62
CA VAL A 484 3.42 2.58 -21.77
C VAL A 484 2.28 3.03 -22.67
N PRO A 485 1.27 2.16 -22.89
CA PRO A 485 0.17 2.48 -23.78
C PRO A 485 -0.59 3.71 -23.31
N ARG A 486 -1.21 4.42 -24.25
CA ARG A 486 -2.10 5.51 -23.88
C ARG A 486 -3.35 4.94 -23.23
N PRO A 487 -3.67 5.34 -21.99
CA PRO A 487 -4.86 4.85 -21.31
C PRO A 487 -6.13 5.35 -21.98
N ASN A 488 -7.16 4.51 -21.97
CA ASN A 488 -8.47 4.81 -22.56
C ASN A 488 -9.61 4.71 -21.55
N ASP A 489 -9.41 3.99 -20.45
CA ASP A 489 -10.43 3.74 -19.45
C ASP A 489 -10.38 4.80 -18.33
N THR A 490 -11.53 5.11 -17.74
CA THR A 490 -11.59 5.78 -16.44
C THR A 490 -11.44 4.75 -15.34
N ILE A 491 -10.61 5.02 -14.33
CA ILE A 491 -10.41 4.10 -13.21
C ILE A 491 -11.20 4.61 -12.02
N VAL A 492 -11.91 3.71 -11.34
CA VAL A 492 -12.59 4.00 -10.08
C VAL A 492 -12.15 2.98 -9.05
N ILE A 493 -11.43 3.43 -8.03
CA ILE A 493 -10.92 2.58 -6.95
C ILE A 493 -11.75 2.86 -5.71
N TYR A 494 -12.19 1.78 -5.06
CA TYR A 494 -12.89 1.80 -3.78
C TYR A 494 -12.02 1.12 -2.73
N TRP A 495 -11.63 1.86 -1.69
CA TRP A 495 -10.97 1.31 -0.51
C TRP A 495 -12.05 0.84 0.46
N VAL A 496 -12.20 -0.48 0.55
CA VAL A 496 -13.26 -1.18 1.26
C VAL A 496 -12.69 -1.83 2.51
N LYS A 497 -13.24 -1.56 3.69
CA LYS A 497 -12.75 -2.15 4.93
C LYS A 497 -13.24 -3.58 5.17
N ASP A 498 -14.46 -3.88 4.77
CA ASP A 498 -15.07 -5.20 4.99
C ASP A 498 -14.79 -6.15 3.81
N PRO A 499 -14.08 -7.27 4.02
CA PRO A 499 -13.71 -8.20 2.96
C PRO A 499 -14.93 -8.87 2.29
N GLU A 500 -16.02 -9.11 3.02
CA GLU A 500 -17.24 -9.66 2.42
C GLU A 500 -17.86 -8.64 1.45
N THR A 501 -17.88 -7.36 1.82
CA THR A 501 -18.34 -6.27 0.94
C THR A 501 -17.48 -6.18 -0.33
N ALA A 502 -16.15 -6.24 -0.20
CA ALA A 502 -15.24 -6.22 -1.35
C ALA A 502 -15.45 -7.43 -2.28
N TYR A 503 -15.53 -8.63 -1.69
CA TYR A 503 -15.84 -9.87 -2.41
C TYR A 503 -17.19 -9.78 -3.13
N GLU A 504 -18.26 -9.33 -2.48
CA GLU A 504 -19.59 -9.22 -3.06
C GLU A 504 -19.67 -8.15 -4.17
N MET A 505 -18.90 -7.06 -4.04
CA MET A 505 -18.73 -6.10 -5.13
C MET A 505 -18.16 -6.80 -6.37
N PHE A 506 -17.14 -7.63 -6.23
CA PHE A 506 -16.60 -8.38 -7.36
C PHE A 506 -17.52 -9.49 -7.87
N ALA A 507 -18.04 -10.35 -6.98
CA ALA A 507 -18.88 -11.49 -7.31
C ALA A 507 -20.15 -11.07 -8.07
N SER A 508 -20.77 -9.95 -7.67
CA SER A 508 -21.97 -9.41 -8.35
C SER A 508 -21.69 -8.70 -9.69
N GLY A 509 -20.43 -8.60 -10.11
CA GLY A 509 -20.01 -7.84 -11.30
C GLY A 509 -20.03 -6.33 -11.07
N GLN A 510 -20.03 -5.89 -9.80
CA GLN A 510 -19.88 -4.49 -9.50
C GLN A 510 -18.44 -4.01 -9.73
N ALA A 511 -17.47 -4.70 -9.18
CA ALA A 511 -16.06 -4.46 -9.45
C ALA A 511 -15.57 -5.39 -10.58
N ASP A 512 -14.66 -4.88 -11.39
CA ASP A 512 -13.93 -5.63 -12.41
C ASP A 512 -12.71 -6.35 -11.80
N MET A 513 -12.23 -5.86 -10.65
CA MET A 513 -11.05 -6.37 -9.93
C MET A 513 -11.31 -6.33 -8.41
N VAL A 514 -10.71 -7.27 -7.68
CA VAL A 514 -10.66 -7.25 -6.21
C VAL A 514 -9.28 -7.65 -5.71
N THR A 515 -8.77 -6.91 -4.71
CA THR A 515 -7.45 -7.15 -4.09
C THR A 515 -7.55 -7.13 -2.57
N GLY A 516 -6.52 -7.66 -1.88
CA GLY A 516 -6.40 -7.62 -0.42
C GLY A 516 -7.36 -8.54 0.35
N LEU A 517 -8.03 -9.49 -0.30
CA LEU A 517 -8.94 -10.41 0.41
C LEU A 517 -8.15 -11.36 1.35
N PRO A 518 -8.65 -11.63 2.58
CA PRO A 518 -8.05 -12.64 3.45
C PRO A 518 -8.05 -14.03 2.81
N SER A 519 -7.06 -14.87 3.15
CA SER A 519 -6.89 -16.23 2.59
C SER A 519 -8.15 -17.10 2.68
N SER A 520 -8.98 -16.89 3.72
CA SER A 520 -10.26 -17.57 3.91
C SER A 520 -11.29 -17.35 2.79
N TYR A 521 -11.13 -16.33 1.94
CA TYR A 521 -11.99 -16.03 0.80
C TYR A 521 -11.57 -16.75 -0.49
N ILE A 522 -10.34 -17.27 -0.58
CA ILE A 522 -9.85 -17.92 -1.79
C ILE A 522 -10.73 -19.09 -2.27
N PRO A 523 -11.31 -19.95 -1.40
CA PRO A 523 -12.25 -20.97 -1.87
C PRO A 523 -13.46 -20.39 -2.61
N LYS A 524 -13.96 -19.21 -2.22
CA LYS A 524 -15.06 -18.53 -2.92
C LYS A 524 -14.59 -17.98 -4.27
N VAL A 525 -13.36 -17.44 -4.34
CA VAL A 525 -12.77 -16.93 -5.59
C VAL A 525 -12.49 -18.07 -6.58
N LEU A 526 -11.91 -19.18 -6.13
CA LEU A 526 -11.69 -20.38 -6.95
C LEU A 526 -13.01 -20.96 -7.46
N GLN A 527 -14.09 -20.84 -6.70
CA GLN A 527 -15.42 -21.20 -7.19
C GLN A 527 -15.83 -20.31 -8.37
N LEU A 528 -15.70 -18.99 -8.26
CA LEU A 528 -16.00 -18.04 -9.35
C LEU A 528 -15.13 -18.33 -10.59
N GLU A 529 -13.85 -18.63 -10.41
CA GLU A 529 -12.96 -19.02 -11.50
C GLU A 529 -13.44 -20.30 -12.19
N SER A 530 -13.82 -21.33 -11.43
CA SER A 530 -14.36 -22.59 -11.99
C SER A 530 -15.68 -22.41 -12.75
N GLU A 531 -16.44 -21.37 -12.40
CA GLU A 531 -17.68 -20.97 -13.06
C GLU A 531 -17.44 -20.07 -14.28
N GLY A 532 -16.19 -19.64 -14.52
CA GLY A 532 -15.80 -18.74 -15.61
C GLY A 532 -16.20 -17.29 -15.35
N GLU A 533 -16.30 -16.89 -14.07
CA GLU A 533 -16.72 -15.56 -13.60
C GLU A 533 -15.57 -14.75 -12.99
N ALA A 534 -14.37 -15.33 -12.91
CA ALA A 534 -13.13 -14.71 -12.46
C ALA A 534 -11.91 -15.34 -13.15
N GLU A 535 -10.80 -14.62 -13.17
CA GLU A 535 -9.44 -15.10 -13.47
C GLU A 535 -8.52 -14.74 -12.31
N ILE A 536 -7.68 -15.68 -11.90
CA ILE A 536 -6.70 -15.49 -10.82
C ILE A 536 -5.30 -15.55 -11.42
N TYR A 537 -4.48 -14.54 -11.12
CA TYR A 537 -3.09 -14.46 -11.55
C TYR A 537 -2.20 -14.48 -10.31
N GLU A 538 -1.49 -15.58 -10.07
CA GLU A 538 -0.51 -15.73 -8.98
C GLU A 538 0.88 -15.27 -9.43
N PHE A 539 1.58 -14.51 -8.60
CA PHE A 539 2.92 -14.00 -8.89
C PHE A 539 3.78 -13.84 -7.62
N PRO A 540 5.12 -13.91 -7.74
CA PRO A 540 6.01 -13.74 -6.59
C PRO A 540 6.00 -12.28 -6.10
N SER A 541 6.19 -12.08 -4.79
CA SER A 541 6.39 -10.74 -4.22
C SER A 541 7.82 -10.57 -3.70
N LEU A 542 8.28 -9.32 -3.66
CA LEU A 542 9.47 -8.89 -2.93
C LEU A 542 9.11 -8.46 -1.50
N LEU A 543 8.36 -9.32 -0.81
CA LEU A 543 7.91 -9.13 0.55
C LEU A 543 8.33 -10.33 1.40
N GLU A 544 8.78 -10.07 2.61
CA GLU A 544 8.95 -11.07 3.65
C GLU A 544 8.16 -10.68 4.90
N GLU A 545 7.52 -11.64 5.56
CA GLU A 545 6.84 -11.46 6.84
C GLU A 545 7.54 -12.24 7.96
N PHE A 546 7.49 -11.69 9.17
CA PHE A 546 8.13 -12.25 10.35
C PHE A 546 7.58 -11.66 11.67
N PHE A 547 7.94 -12.27 12.81
CA PHE A 547 7.75 -11.68 14.13
C PHE A 547 9.07 -11.17 14.71
N GLY A 548 9.08 -9.91 15.15
CA GLY A 548 10.19 -9.24 15.82
C GLY A 548 10.13 -9.33 17.34
N PHE A 549 11.29 -9.15 17.96
CA PHE A 549 11.47 -9.12 19.41
C PHE A 549 12.03 -7.76 19.82
N ASP A 550 11.38 -7.10 20.77
CA ASP A 550 11.92 -5.89 21.39
C ASP A 550 12.82 -6.28 22.57
N LEU A 551 14.13 -6.06 22.41
CA LEU A 551 15.15 -6.35 23.41
C LEU A 551 15.14 -5.34 24.56
N GLN A 552 14.47 -4.19 24.38
CA GLN A 552 14.42 -3.09 25.35
C GLN A 552 12.98 -2.55 25.53
N VAL A 553 12.06 -3.43 25.94
CA VAL A 553 10.64 -3.10 26.10
C VAL A 553 10.42 -1.90 27.00
N ASN A 554 9.77 -0.86 26.48
CA ASN A 554 9.35 0.31 27.23
C ASN A 554 8.18 -0.04 28.16
N GLU A 555 8.51 -0.37 29.42
CA GLU A 555 7.53 -0.78 30.42
C GLU A 555 6.45 0.29 30.71
N ASN A 556 6.77 1.58 30.61
CA ASN A 556 5.80 2.65 30.88
C ASN A 556 4.72 2.70 29.80
N LEU A 557 5.13 2.66 28.54
CA LEU A 557 4.21 2.63 27.40
C LEU A 557 3.48 1.29 27.33
N LEU A 558 4.13 0.17 27.65
CA LEU A 558 3.47 -1.13 27.76
C LEU A 558 2.34 -1.11 28.81
N HIS A 559 2.58 -0.57 30.01
CA HIS A 559 1.55 -0.43 31.04
C HIS A 559 0.43 0.54 30.64
N SER A 560 0.70 1.48 29.74
CA SER A 560 -0.33 2.35 29.16
C SER A 560 -1.28 1.60 28.22
N ILE A 561 -0.78 0.57 27.53
CA ILE A 561 -1.59 -0.30 26.67
C ILE A 561 -2.48 -1.19 27.55
N ASN A 562 -1.87 -1.85 28.55
CA ASN A 562 -2.61 -2.60 29.55
C ASN A 562 -1.83 -2.63 30.89
N PRO A 563 -2.38 -2.07 31.98
CA PRO A 563 -1.72 -2.05 33.28
C PRO A 563 -1.44 -3.42 33.90
N ALA A 564 -2.07 -4.48 33.39
CA ALA A 564 -1.80 -5.84 33.84
C ALA A 564 -0.56 -6.46 33.19
N TYR A 565 -0.12 -5.97 32.03
CA TYR A 565 1.12 -6.47 31.41
C TYR A 565 2.29 -6.27 32.36
N SER A 566 3.18 -7.26 32.40
CA SER A 566 4.34 -7.30 33.28
C SER A 566 5.41 -8.18 32.67
N ILE A 567 6.50 -7.57 32.24
CA ILE A 567 7.67 -8.22 31.65
C ILE A 567 8.88 -7.34 31.96
N PRO A 568 10.05 -7.89 32.35
CA PRO A 568 11.26 -7.09 32.43
C PRO A 568 11.62 -6.51 31.06
N SER A 569 12.04 -5.24 30.99
CA SER A 569 12.43 -4.60 29.72
C SER A 569 13.43 -5.39 28.87
N TRP A 570 14.35 -6.10 29.53
CA TRP A 570 15.43 -6.88 28.89
C TRP A 570 15.09 -8.36 28.63
N TYR A 571 13.83 -8.78 28.81
CA TYR A 571 13.47 -10.21 28.76
C TYR A 571 13.90 -10.88 27.45
N PHE A 572 13.72 -10.21 26.31
CA PHE A 572 14.12 -10.72 25.00
C PHE A 572 15.57 -10.43 24.62
N ALA A 573 16.32 -9.67 25.42
CA ALA A 573 17.77 -9.54 25.25
C ALA A 573 18.51 -10.86 25.51
N ASN A 574 17.87 -11.87 26.13
CA ASN A 574 18.47 -13.18 26.33
C ASN A 574 18.37 -14.02 25.03
N PRO A 575 19.49 -14.33 24.34
CA PRO A 575 19.46 -15.05 23.06
C PRO A 575 18.75 -16.40 23.12
N LEU A 576 18.93 -17.14 24.23
CA LEU A 576 18.32 -18.46 24.39
C LEU A 576 16.80 -18.39 24.56
N VAL A 577 16.25 -17.25 24.99
CA VAL A 577 14.79 -17.03 25.05
C VAL A 577 14.24 -16.81 23.65
N ARG A 578 14.90 -15.98 22.82
CA ARG A 578 14.49 -15.77 21.42
C ARG A 578 14.60 -17.08 20.62
N GLU A 579 15.68 -17.83 20.80
CA GLU A 579 15.83 -19.17 20.23
C GLU A 579 14.69 -20.10 20.67
N ALA A 580 14.41 -20.19 21.98
CA ALA A 580 13.33 -21.04 22.48
C ALA A 580 11.97 -20.68 21.87
N PHE A 581 11.70 -19.38 21.73
CA PHE A 581 10.47 -18.87 21.15
C PHE A 581 10.35 -19.17 19.65
N ALA A 582 11.43 -19.06 18.88
CA ALA A 582 11.45 -19.47 17.48
C ALA A 582 11.18 -20.98 17.32
N TYR A 583 11.82 -21.84 18.13
CA TYR A 583 11.56 -23.29 18.13
C TYR A 583 10.17 -23.68 18.66
N ALA A 584 9.47 -22.78 19.35
CA ALA A 584 8.10 -22.99 19.80
C ALA A 584 7.04 -22.57 18.75
N PHE A 585 7.43 -21.90 17.67
CA PHE A 585 6.52 -21.54 16.59
C PHE A 585 6.28 -22.74 15.66
N ASN A 586 5.01 -23.11 15.43
CA ASN A 586 4.69 -24.26 14.58
C ASN A 586 4.57 -23.87 13.10
N TYR A 587 5.72 -23.79 12.43
CA TYR A 587 5.83 -23.41 11.02
C TYR A 587 5.00 -24.27 10.06
N THR A 588 4.88 -25.58 10.33
CA THR A 588 4.10 -26.49 9.47
C THR A 588 2.60 -26.21 9.58
N GLN A 589 2.10 -25.96 10.79
CA GLN A 589 0.70 -25.58 11.01
C GLN A 589 0.43 -24.18 10.45
N TYR A 590 1.36 -23.24 10.62
CA TYR A 590 1.26 -21.89 10.09
C TYR A 590 1.03 -21.90 8.57
N ILE A 591 1.93 -22.48 7.80
CA ILE A 591 1.84 -22.44 6.33
C ILE A 591 0.68 -23.29 5.77
N ASN A 592 0.41 -24.46 6.36
CA ASN A 592 -0.56 -25.40 5.79
C ASN A 592 -2.01 -25.14 6.20
N ASP A 593 -2.23 -24.73 7.46
CA ASP A 593 -3.56 -24.66 8.06
C ASP A 593 -4.03 -23.21 8.32
N ILE A 594 -3.12 -22.34 8.80
CA ILE A 594 -3.44 -20.96 9.19
C ILE A 594 -3.41 -20.05 7.95
N VAL A 595 -2.26 -19.92 7.29
CA VAL A 595 -2.14 -19.29 5.96
C VAL A 595 -3.00 -20.07 4.96
N GLY A 596 -2.86 -21.40 4.98
CA GLY A 596 -3.82 -22.30 4.37
C GLY A 596 -3.39 -22.90 3.03
N ASN A 597 -2.09 -23.00 2.74
CA ASN A 597 -1.61 -23.56 1.47
C ASN A 597 -2.19 -24.96 1.19
N ALA A 598 -2.06 -25.87 2.15
CA ALA A 598 -2.57 -27.23 2.02
C ALA A 598 -4.11 -27.28 2.19
N LYS A 599 -4.66 -26.44 3.08
CA LYS A 599 -6.09 -26.38 3.39
C LYS A 599 -6.94 -25.91 2.21
N TYR A 600 -6.48 -24.90 1.48
CA TYR A 600 -7.21 -24.27 0.38
C TYR A 600 -6.70 -24.71 -1.01
N HIS A 601 -5.62 -25.48 -1.08
CA HIS A 601 -4.97 -25.91 -2.32
C HIS A 601 -4.55 -24.71 -3.20
N PHE A 602 -4.03 -23.66 -2.57
CA PHE A 602 -3.60 -22.42 -3.20
C PHE A 602 -2.22 -22.03 -2.66
N ASN A 603 -1.36 -21.42 -3.48
CA ASN A 603 0.02 -21.13 -3.07
C ASN A 603 0.16 -19.69 -2.58
N PHE A 604 -0.16 -19.44 -1.31
CA PHE A 604 -0.03 -18.11 -0.69
C PHE A 604 1.42 -17.69 -0.44
N GLY A 605 2.40 -18.55 -0.69
CA GLY A 605 3.81 -18.29 -0.41
C GLY A 605 4.54 -19.52 0.12
N SER A 606 5.78 -19.32 0.53
CA SER A 606 6.64 -20.38 1.06
C SER A 606 7.33 -19.94 2.33
N LEU A 607 7.54 -20.88 3.27
CA LEU A 607 8.33 -20.61 4.46
C LEU A 607 9.70 -20.04 4.07
N TYR A 608 10.09 -18.97 4.72
CA TYR A 608 11.36 -18.29 4.49
C TYR A 608 12.15 -18.12 5.80
N CYS A 609 13.46 -18.01 5.71
CA CYS A 609 14.38 -17.80 6.83
C CYS A 609 15.60 -17.04 6.28
N GLY A 610 15.92 -15.89 6.88
CA GLY A 610 16.87 -14.91 6.35
C GLY A 610 16.16 -13.73 5.68
N ALA A 611 16.87 -12.66 5.30
CA ALA A 611 16.30 -11.47 4.65
C ALA A 611 16.45 -11.47 3.12
N ILE A 612 17.37 -12.25 2.54
CA ILE A 612 17.72 -12.16 1.11
C ILE A 612 16.80 -13.06 0.27
N ILE A 613 15.54 -12.65 0.19
CA ILE A 613 14.44 -13.39 -0.44
C ILE A 613 14.63 -13.63 -1.95
N ARG A 614 13.82 -14.53 -2.51
CA ARG A 614 13.85 -14.80 -3.95
C ARG A 614 13.35 -13.58 -4.71
N GLY A 615 14.12 -13.15 -5.71
CA GLY A 615 13.73 -12.10 -6.67
C GLY A 615 14.65 -10.89 -6.69
N LEU A 616 15.39 -10.67 -5.59
CA LEU A 616 16.44 -9.65 -5.51
C LEU A 616 17.60 -9.95 -6.48
N ASP A 617 18.50 -8.99 -6.63
CA ASP A 617 19.70 -9.11 -7.47
C ASP A 617 20.62 -10.29 -7.08
N ILE A 618 20.58 -10.70 -5.81
CA ILE A 618 21.10 -11.97 -5.31
C ILE A 618 20.04 -12.73 -4.52
N TYR A 619 20.17 -14.06 -4.46
CA TYR A 619 19.28 -14.92 -3.69
C TYR A 619 20.09 -15.94 -2.89
N ILE A 620 19.80 -16.06 -1.61
CA ILE A 620 20.41 -17.06 -0.73
C ILE A 620 19.28 -17.97 -0.21
N PRO A 621 19.18 -19.22 -0.70
CA PRO A 621 18.09 -20.08 -0.26
C PRO A 621 18.27 -20.48 1.21
N PRO A 622 17.18 -20.61 2.00
CA PRO A 622 17.25 -21.04 3.40
C PRO A 622 17.98 -22.37 3.62
N SER A 623 18.02 -23.26 2.61
CA SER A 623 18.76 -24.51 2.67
C SER A 623 20.28 -24.37 2.72
N GLU A 624 20.79 -23.19 2.39
CA GLU A 624 22.22 -22.84 2.46
C GLU A 624 22.58 -22.08 3.74
N LEU A 625 21.58 -21.69 4.54
CA LEU A 625 21.74 -21.06 5.84
C LEU A 625 21.77 -22.09 6.95
N THR A 626 22.49 -21.74 8.01
CA THR A 626 22.61 -22.53 9.24
C THR A 626 21.80 -21.89 10.36
N GLY A 627 21.15 -22.70 11.18
CA GLY A 627 20.41 -22.20 12.35
C GLY A 627 18.93 -21.85 12.11
N CYS A 628 18.41 -22.01 10.89
CA CYS A 628 16.98 -21.81 10.63
C CYS A 628 16.12 -22.67 11.60
N PRO A 629 15.27 -22.04 12.44
CA PRO A 629 14.53 -22.74 13.47
C PRO A 629 13.57 -23.79 12.89
N THR A 630 13.28 -24.82 13.69
CA THR A 630 12.25 -25.81 13.38
C THR A 630 11.33 -25.99 14.58
N PHE A 631 10.10 -26.44 14.37
CA PHE A 631 9.18 -26.62 15.50
C PHE A 631 9.61 -27.79 16.41
N ASN A 632 10.00 -27.49 17.65
CA ASN A 632 10.40 -28.47 18.66
C ASN A 632 10.22 -27.96 20.10
N LEU A 633 9.04 -28.21 20.68
CA LEU A 633 8.73 -27.80 22.06
C LEU A 633 9.65 -28.40 23.13
N THR A 634 10.21 -29.59 22.89
CA THR A 634 11.12 -30.21 23.86
C THR A 634 12.44 -29.45 23.94
N TYR A 635 12.98 -29.08 22.77
CA TYR A 635 14.20 -28.29 22.68
C TYR A 635 13.97 -26.85 23.14
N ALA A 636 12.87 -26.21 22.73
CA ALA A 636 12.46 -24.89 23.23
C ALA A 636 12.38 -24.84 24.76
N ARG A 637 11.80 -25.88 25.39
CA ARG A 637 11.77 -26.00 26.85
C ARG A 637 13.17 -26.15 27.46
N GLN A 638 14.06 -26.92 26.84
CA GLN A 638 15.43 -27.07 27.29
C GLN A 638 16.15 -25.71 27.27
N LEU A 639 16.00 -24.96 26.19
CA LEU A 639 16.56 -23.61 26.03
C LEU A 639 16.04 -22.65 27.09
N MET A 640 14.74 -22.66 27.41
CA MET A 640 14.19 -21.86 28.50
C MET A 640 14.79 -22.19 29.88
N VAL A 641 15.16 -23.45 30.12
CA VAL A 641 15.86 -23.85 31.36
C VAL A 641 17.31 -23.35 31.34
N GLU A 642 18.00 -23.50 30.21
CA GLU A 642 19.39 -23.07 30.04
C GLU A 642 19.57 -21.55 30.04
N SER A 643 18.56 -20.81 29.55
CA SER A 643 18.51 -19.34 29.59
C SER A 643 18.43 -18.78 31.01
N GLY A 644 18.02 -19.61 31.98
CA GLY A 644 17.77 -19.22 33.35
C GLY A 644 16.40 -18.55 33.57
N PHE A 645 15.52 -18.48 32.56
CA PHE A 645 14.25 -17.74 32.62
C PHE A 645 13.00 -18.61 32.80
N TYR A 646 13.12 -19.95 32.83
CA TYR A 646 12.04 -20.94 33.01
C TYR A 646 11.05 -20.74 34.20
N ASN A 647 11.31 -19.80 35.11
CA ASN A 647 10.42 -19.52 36.24
C ASN A 647 10.12 -18.03 36.40
N ILE A 648 10.44 -17.22 35.40
CA ILE A 648 10.12 -15.80 35.38
C ILE A 648 8.70 -15.65 34.87
N SER A 649 7.81 -15.16 35.72
CA SER A 649 6.43 -14.87 35.31
C SER A 649 6.40 -13.62 34.46
N VAL A 650 5.83 -13.75 33.26
CA VAL A 650 5.64 -12.64 32.32
C VAL A 650 4.21 -12.66 31.77
N TYR A 651 3.65 -11.47 31.55
CA TYR A 651 2.39 -11.26 30.85
C TYR A 651 2.56 -10.11 29.86
N PHE A 652 2.49 -10.38 28.56
CA PHE A 652 2.82 -9.40 27.53
C PHE A 652 2.03 -9.64 26.23
N PRO A 653 1.88 -8.62 25.37
CA PRO A 653 1.20 -8.75 24.09
C PRO A 653 2.11 -9.35 23.01
N ILE A 654 1.51 -10.15 22.11
CA ILE A 654 2.01 -10.34 20.75
C ILE A 654 1.22 -9.37 19.88
N VAL A 655 1.85 -8.27 19.46
CA VAL A 655 1.18 -7.21 18.69
C VAL A 655 1.02 -7.64 17.25
N ILE A 656 -0.21 -7.51 16.74
CA ILE A 656 -0.59 -7.83 15.36
C ILE A 656 -1.15 -6.58 14.69
N MET A 657 -0.82 -6.36 13.42
CA MET A 657 -1.46 -5.31 12.61
C MET A 657 -2.97 -5.52 12.57
N ALA A 658 -3.73 -4.49 12.93
CA ALA A 658 -5.18 -4.53 12.98
C ALA A 658 -5.80 -4.92 11.62
N GLY A 659 -6.57 -6.02 11.60
CA GLY A 659 -7.21 -6.54 10.39
C GLY A 659 -6.57 -7.84 9.88
N ASP A 660 -5.34 -8.13 10.30
CA ASP A 660 -4.69 -9.40 9.96
C ASP A 660 -5.21 -10.54 10.85
N THR A 661 -6.20 -11.25 10.34
CA THR A 661 -6.78 -12.42 11.03
C THR A 661 -5.90 -13.66 10.95
N THR A 662 -5.01 -13.73 9.96
CA THR A 662 -4.16 -14.90 9.73
C THR A 662 -3.07 -14.94 10.79
N ASP A 663 -2.32 -13.85 10.95
CA ASP A 663 -1.23 -13.79 11.93
C ASP A 663 -1.73 -13.64 13.36
N PHE A 664 -2.93 -13.09 13.58
CA PHE A 664 -3.56 -13.16 14.90
C PHE A 664 -3.83 -14.61 15.32
N THR A 665 -4.31 -15.45 14.41
CA THR A 665 -4.49 -16.89 14.66
C THR A 665 -3.14 -17.58 14.88
N ALA A 666 -2.10 -17.19 14.14
CA ALA A 666 -0.74 -17.69 14.34
C ALA A 666 -0.19 -17.33 15.72
N ALA A 667 -0.43 -16.10 16.18
CA ALA A 667 -0.05 -15.64 17.50
C ALA A 667 -0.81 -16.36 18.62
N GLU A 668 -2.09 -16.73 18.44
CA GLU A 668 -2.84 -17.56 19.41
C GLU A 668 -2.23 -18.97 19.52
N MET A 669 -1.93 -19.60 18.37
CA MET A 669 -1.25 -20.88 18.31
C MET A 669 0.11 -20.81 19.03
N TRP A 670 0.89 -19.76 18.74
CA TRP A 670 2.21 -19.59 19.32
C TRP A 670 2.13 -19.32 20.81
N ALA A 671 1.26 -18.42 21.27
CA ALA A 671 1.04 -18.13 22.69
C ALA A 671 0.74 -19.38 23.51
N GLN A 672 -0.09 -20.31 22.98
CA GLN A 672 -0.34 -21.59 23.63
C GLN A 672 0.93 -22.46 23.69
N ALA A 673 1.69 -22.55 22.60
CA ALA A 673 2.95 -23.29 22.57
C ALA A 673 3.98 -22.71 23.55
N LEU A 674 4.04 -21.38 23.72
CA LEU A 674 4.89 -20.71 24.70
C LEU A 674 4.49 -21.06 26.14
N HIS A 675 3.19 -21.12 26.42
CA HIS A 675 2.70 -21.53 27.73
C HIS A 675 2.98 -23.01 28.03
N ASP A 676 2.98 -23.87 27.01
CA ASP A 676 3.25 -25.31 27.15
C ASP A 676 4.73 -25.61 27.48
N ILE A 677 5.66 -24.78 26.99
CA ILE A 677 7.08 -24.91 27.34
C ILE A 677 7.32 -24.42 28.77
N ASP A 678 6.75 -23.27 29.16
CA ASP A 678 6.82 -22.69 30.51
C ASP A 678 5.49 -22.05 30.92
N PRO A 679 4.78 -22.58 31.94
CA PRO A 679 3.47 -22.07 32.37
C PRO A 679 3.52 -20.68 33.02
N ASN A 680 4.71 -20.11 33.24
CA ASN A 680 4.89 -18.74 33.72
C ASN A 680 4.85 -17.71 32.58
N ILE A 681 4.87 -18.17 31.32
CA ILE A 681 4.75 -17.32 30.14
C ILE A 681 3.28 -17.16 29.78
N ASN A 682 2.79 -15.91 29.85
CA ASN A 682 1.45 -15.55 29.43
C ASN A 682 1.59 -14.56 28.27
N ALA A 683 1.65 -15.07 27.04
CA ALA A 683 1.58 -14.22 25.86
C ALA A 683 0.11 -14.10 25.41
N ALA A 684 -0.31 -12.93 24.92
CA ALA A 684 -1.66 -12.74 24.39
C ALA A 684 -1.64 -11.90 23.11
N PRO A 685 -2.26 -12.35 22.02
CA PRO A 685 -2.38 -11.54 20.81
C PRO A 685 -3.16 -10.24 21.06
N LEU A 686 -2.69 -9.14 20.45
CA LEU A 686 -3.30 -7.82 20.56
C LEU A 686 -3.25 -7.13 19.20
N TYR A 687 -4.39 -6.66 18.70
CA TYR A 687 -4.39 -5.79 17.53
C TYR A 687 -3.97 -4.37 17.88
N LEU A 688 -3.03 -3.81 17.11
CA LEU A 688 -2.75 -2.38 17.07
C LEU A 688 -2.82 -1.86 15.62
N PRO A 689 -3.21 -0.59 15.41
CA PRO A 689 -3.16 0.03 14.08
C PRO A 689 -1.72 0.14 13.57
N TRP A 690 -1.55 0.00 12.25
CA TRP A 690 -0.25 0.19 11.60
C TRP A 690 0.41 1.52 11.97
N THR A 691 -0.36 2.62 11.92
CA THR A 691 0.13 3.96 12.28
C THR A 691 0.59 4.08 13.73
N LEU A 692 -0.04 3.33 14.66
CA LEU A 692 0.38 3.32 16.06
C LEU A 692 1.65 2.47 16.24
N MET A 693 1.76 1.33 15.55
CA MET A 693 2.96 0.49 15.55
C MET A 693 4.18 1.28 15.02
N LEU A 694 4.02 2.01 13.91
CA LEU A 694 5.03 2.94 13.38
C LEU A 694 5.48 3.97 14.42
N SER A 695 4.55 4.56 15.17
CA SER A 695 4.89 5.54 16.21
C SER A 695 5.64 4.95 17.41
N TYR A 696 5.60 3.62 17.57
CA TYR A 696 6.32 2.89 18.61
C TYR A 696 7.71 2.42 18.16
N TRP A 697 7.96 2.22 16.87
CA TRP A 697 9.30 1.93 16.34
C TRP A 697 10.19 3.18 16.33
N VAL A 698 10.41 3.72 17.52
CA VAL A 698 11.37 4.78 17.80
C VAL A 698 12.29 4.27 18.91
N PRO A 699 13.61 4.48 18.83
CA PRO A 699 14.54 4.04 19.86
C PRO A 699 14.07 4.47 21.26
N ASP A 700 14.17 3.54 22.23
CA ASP A 700 13.71 3.68 23.62
C ASP A 700 12.19 3.83 23.84
N LEU A 701 11.35 3.87 22.79
CA LEU A 701 9.90 4.08 22.89
C LEU A 701 9.05 2.88 22.49
N ASN A 702 9.65 1.76 22.06
CA ASN A 702 8.91 0.58 21.68
C ASN A 702 8.32 -0.15 22.90
N PRO A 703 6.98 -0.33 23.03
CA PRO A 703 6.37 -1.15 24.07
C PRO A 703 6.01 -2.56 23.58
N MET A 704 6.29 -2.90 22.32
CA MET A 704 5.81 -4.10 21.66
C MET A 704 6.78 -5.26 21.89
N ALA A 705 6.63 -5.92 23.04
CA ALA A 705 7.42 -7.10 23.42
C ALA A 705 7.67 -8.11 22.27
N ILE A 706 6.61 -8.44 21.54
CA ILE A 706 6.67 -9.12 20.25
C ILE A 706 5.72 -8.38 19.31
N TRP A 707 6.10 -8.22 18.05
CA TRP A 707 5.28 -7.61 17.01
C TRP A 707 5.32 -8.42 15.70
N ASN A 708 4.27 -8.37 14.88
CA ASN A 708 4.30 -8.86 13.49
C ASN A 708 4.48 -7.70 12.51
N SER A 709 5.24 -7.94 11.44
CA SER A 709 5.31 -7.08 10.27
C SER A 709 5.95 -7.85 9.11
N GLY A 710 6.19 -7.16 8.01
CA GLY A 710 7.13 -7.56 6.99
C GLY A 710 7.94 -6.38 6.46
N TYR A 711 8.87 -6.67 5.56
CA TYR A 711 9.51 -5.66 4.70
C TYR A 711 9.16 -5.95 3.25
N VAL A 712 8.55 -4.96 2.59
CA VAL A 712 8.50 -4.90 1.13
C VAL A 712 9.79 -4.21 0.71
N ALA A 713 10.56 -4.80 -0.21
CA ALA A 713 11.75 -4.14 -0.72
C ALA A 713 11.39 -2.74 -1.26
N ASP A 714 12.21 -1.73 -0.94
CA ASP A 714 12.15 -0.39 -1.50
C ASP A 714 12.80 -0.36 -2.90
N TYR A 715 13.74 -1.27 -3.16
CA TYR A 715 14.34 -1.57 -4.46
C TYR A 715 14.95 -2.99 -4.41
N PRO A 716 15.08 -3.69 -5.55
CA PRO A 716 15.35 -5.13 -5.57
C PRO A 716 16.84 -5.48 -5.37
N LEU A 717 17.46 -4.94 -4.32
CA LEU A 717 18.83 -5.24 -3.92
C LEU A 717 18.84 -5.96 -2.57
N ALA A 718 19.81 -6.84 -2.35
CA ALA A 718 19.94 -7.50 -1.05
C ALA A 718 20.32 -6.54 0.07
N SER A 719 21.12 -5.50 -0.23
CA SER A 719 21.43 -4.45 0.74
C SER A 719 20.17 -3.79 1.33
N ASP A 720 19.12 -3.59 0.54
CA ASP A 720 17.89 -2.96 1.00
C ASP A 720 17.21 -3.78 2.10
N MET A 721 16.94 -5.05 1.80
CA MET A 721 16.33 -5.99 2.75
C MET A 721 17.21 -6.20 4.00
N MET A 722 18.52 -6.39 3.81
CA MET A 722 19.48 -6.63 4.90
C MET A 722 19.59 -5.42 5.82
N ASN A 723 19.67 -4.21 5.25
CA ASN A 723 19.82 -3.00 6.03
C ASN A 723 18.57 -2.68 6.83
N ALA A 724 17.40 -2.78 6.21
CA ALA A 724 16.13 -2.55 6.90
C ALA A 724 15.93 -3.48 8.10
N GLN A 725 16.22 -4.78 7.90
CA GLN A 725 16.00 -5.82 8.89
C GLN A 725 17.10 -5.88 9.97
N TYR A 726 18.37 -5.84 9.59
CA TYR A 726 19.47 -6.18 10.50
C TYR A 726 20.33 -5.00 10.96
N THR A 727 20.08 -3.79 10.47
CA THR A 727 20.82 -2.59 10.90
C THR A 727 19.88 -1.60 11.59
N GLY A 728 20.45 -0.53 12.14
CA GLY A 728 19.68 0.53 12.80
C GLY A 728 18.77 1.36 11.88
N MET A 729 18.58 0.98 10.61
CA MET A 729 17.81 1.78 9.65
C MET A 729 16.30 1.78 9.90
N VAL A 730 15.68 0.62 10.17
CA VAL A 730 14.21 0.54 10.31
C VAL A 730 13.81 -0.02 11.67
N TRP A 731 14.14 -1.28 11.97
CA TRP A 731 13.63 -1.94 13.20
C TRP A 731 14.68 -2.25 14.25
N ALA A 732 15.91 -2.58 13.86
CA ALA A 732 16.87 -3.11 14.81
C ALA A 732 17.14 -2.12 15.96
N GLU A 733 17.35 -0.83 15.66
CA GLU A 733 17.59 0.17 16.70
C GLU A 733 16.33 0.43 17.57
N PRO A 734 15.11 0.63 17.02
CA PRO A 734 13.89 0.67 17.82
C PRO A 734 13.64 -0.55 18.72
N ASP A 735 14.06 -1.74 18.29
CA ASP A 735 13.98 -2.98 19.05
C ASP A 735 15.14 -3.17 20.04
N GLY A 736 16.04 -2.19 20.18
CA GLY A 736 17.14 -2.24 21.15
C GLY A 736 18.37 -3.05 20.70
N TRP A 737 18.48 -3.40 19.41
CA TRP A 737 19.72 -3.92 18.84
C TRP A 737 20.78 -2.82 18.74
N ASN A 738 21.47 -2.62 19.86
CA ASN A 738 22.51 -1.62 20.01
C ASN A 738 23.67 -2.19 20.83
N VAL A 739 24.88 -2.14 20.27
CA VAL A 739 26.09 -2.71 20.89
C VAL A 739 26.34 -2.10 22.28
N THR A 740 26.17 -0.78 22.43
CA THR A 740 26.37 -0.09 23.71
C THR A 740 25.33 -0.50 24.74
N TYR A 741 24.06 -0.66 24.33
CA TYR A 741 23.00 -1.17 25.21
C TYR A 741 23.33 -2.58 25.72
N LEU A 742 23.67 -3.51 24.83
CA LEU A 742 23.98 -4.90 25.16
C LEU A 742 25.22 -5.03 26.07
N GLU A 743 26.27 -4.24 25.82
CA GLU A 743 27.45 -4.19 26.69
C GLU A 743 27.12 -3.67 28.10
N ASN A 744 26.31 -2.62 28.20
CA ASN A 744 25.87 -2.07 29.47
C ASN A 744 24.99 -3.06 30.24
N LEU A 745 24.06 -3.74 29.54
CA LEU A 745 23.21 -4.77 30.12
C LEU A 745 24.05 -5.96 30.60
N SER A 746 25.04 -6.39 29.81
CA SER A 746 26.01 -7.41 30.21
C SER A 746 26.72 -7.06 31.51
N ALA A 747 27.25 -5.83 31.62
CA ALA A 747 27.93 -5.36 32.82
C ALA A 747 26.97 -5.33 34.04
N TYR A 748 25.69 -5.02 33.80
CA TYR A 748 24.67 -5.01 34.84
C TYR A 748 24.36 -6.40 35.39
N PHE A 749 24.18 -7.40 34.51
CA PHE A 749 24.03 -8.82 34.88
C PHE A 749 25.28 -9.38 35.57
N ASN A 750 26.48 -9.04 35.07
CA ASN A 750 27.75 -9.47 35.68
C ASN A 750 27.94 -8.94 37.11
N ALA A 751 27.30 -7.82 37.46
CA ALA A 751 27.33 -7.27 38.79
C ALA A 751 26.35 -7.95 39.77
N SER A 752 25.53 -8.90 39.31
CA SER A 752 24.48 -9.59 40.07
C SER A 752 23.55 -8.63 40.81
N LYS A 753 23.07 -7.62 40.10
CA LYS A 753 22.27 -6.51 40.65
C LYS A 753 20.79 -6.62 40.34
N ILE A 754 20.35 -7.63 39.60
CA ILE A 754 18.96 -7.75 39.16
C ILE A 754 18.14 -8.43 40.25
N SER A 755 17.07 -7.76 40.66
CA SER A 755 16.10 -8.32 41.59
C SER A 755 14.76 -8.49 40.86
N TRP A 756 14.57 -9.63 40.20
CA TRP A 756 13.30 -9.99 39.58
C TRP A 756 12.76 -11.33 40.11
N PRO A 757 11.45 -11.46 40.41
CA PRO A 757 10.86 -12.72 40.86
C PRO A 757 11.11 -13.86 39.87
N GLY A 758 11.64 -14.98 40.36
CA GLY A 758 11.92 -16.17 39.55
C GLY A 758 13.31 -16.22 38.92
N LEU A 759 14.02 -15.09 38.82
CA LEU A 759 15.40 -15.06 38.34
C LEU A 759 16.36 -15.57 39.43
N ASN A 760 17.17 -16.56 39.08
CA ASN A 760 18.22 -17.06 39.96
C ASN A 760 19.49 -16.22 39.82
N ALA A 761 19.88 -15.50 40.88
CA ALA A 761 21.07 -14.65 40.89
C ALA A 761 22.38 -15.39 40.51
N SER A 762 22.46 -16.71 40.71
CA SER A 762 23.63 -17.49 40.29
C SER A 762 23.78 -17.61 38.77
N MET A 763 22.70 -17.39 38.01
CA MET A 763 22.70 -17.42 36.54
C MET A 763 23.10 -16.07 35.93
N GLU A 764 23.00 -14.96 36.68
CA GLU A 764 23.23 -13.61 36.14
C GLU A 764 24.60 -13.45 35.46
N PRO A 765 25.74 -13.92 36.00
CA PRO A 765 27.03 -13.81 35.31
C PRO A 765 27.11 -14.61 34.00
N GLN A 766 26.39 -15.73 33.90
CA GLN A 766 26.32 -16.49 32.65
C GLN A 766 25.50 -15.73 31.60
N ILE A 767 24.38 -15.13 31.99
CA ILE A 767 23.57 -14.28 31.12
C ILE A 767 24.38 -13.06 30.65
N GLY A 768 25.07 -12.39 31.59
CA GLY A 768 25.96 -11.27 31.26
C GLY A 768 27.03 -11.65 30.24
N LYS A 769 27.61 -12.86 30.34
CA LYS A 769 28.54 -13.36 29.33
C LYS A 769 27.88 -13.53 27.96
N MET A 770 26.69 -14.13 27.89
CA MET A 770 25.97 -14.32 26.61
C MET A 770 25.66 -12.97 25.95
N LEU A 771 25.17 -11.99 26.71
CA LEU A 771 24.88 -10.63 26.21
C LEU A 771 26.12 -9.92 25.64
N TRP A 772 27.30 -10.10 26.26
CA TRP A 772 28.53 -9.52 25.73
C TRP A 772 28.95 -10.20 24.42
N GLN A 773 28.79 -11.52 24.32
CA GLN A 773 29.08 -12.26 23.09
C GLN A 773 28.15 -11.80 21.96
N GLU A 774 26.85 -11.69 22.24
CA GLU A 774 25.84 -11.17 21.32
C GLU A 774 26.14 -9.74 20.87
N ALA A 775 26.62 -8.86 21.76
CA ALA A 775 27.04 -7.52 21.37
C ALA A 775 28.19 -7.51 20.35
N MET A 776 29.15 -8.44 20.49
CA MET A 776 30.27 -8.58 19.54
C MET A 776 29.82 -9.20 18.21
N GLU A 777 28.95 -10.20 18.27
CA GLU A 777 28.35 -10.84 17.09
C GLU A 777 27.49 -9.83 16.31
N TYR A 778 26.73 -8.98 16.99
CA TYR A 778 25.97 -7.91 16.33
C TYR A 778 26.90 -6.87 15.67
N GLN A 779 28.00 -6.49 16.32
CA GLN A 779 28.99 -5.60 15.69
C GLN A 779 29.63 -6.23 14.45
N GLU A 780 29.97 -7.53 14.51
CA GLU A 780 30.48 -8.28 13.37
C GLU A 780 29.45 -8.33 12.22
N LEU A 781 28.17 -8.51 12.54
CA LEU A 781 27.08 -8.45 11.56
C LEU A 781 27.04 -7.09 10.85
N GLN A 782 27.12 -5.98 11.59
CA GLN A 782 27.13 -4.64 10.99
C GLN A 782 28.34 -4.43 10.07
N ASP A 783 29.52 -4.88 10.49
CA ASP A 783 30.76 -4.77 9.71
C ASP A 783 30.67 -5.58 8.41
N LEU A 784 30.11 -6.80 8.47
CA LEU A 784 29.89 -7.67 7.31
C LEU A 784 28.90 -7.08 6.30
N ILE A 785 27.78 -6.53 6.78
CA ILE A 785 26.76 -5.89 5.92
C ILE A 785 27.38 -4.67 5.23
N ALA A 786 28.08 -3.81 5.96
CA ALA A 786 28.72 -2.63 5.38
C ALA A 786 29.77 -2.98 4.29
N GLU A 787 30.53 -4.06 4.48
CA GLU A 787 31.44 -4.57 3.46
C GLU A 787 30.68 -5.13 2.24
N ALA A 788 29.63 -5.92 2.48
CA ALA A 788 28.81 -6.54 1.44
C ALA A 788 28.14 -5.49 0.54
N ASP A 789 27.53 -4.48 1.14
CA ASP A 789 26.89 -3.35 0.45
C ASP A 789 27.89 -2.63 -0.44
N SER A 790 29.09 -2.33 0.07
CA SER A 790 30.12 -1.66 -0.72
C SER A 790 30.54 -2.48 -1.95
N VAL A 791 30.50 -3.81 -1.86
CA VAL A 791 30.84 -4.70 -2.98
C VAL A 791 29.69 -4.78 -3.98
N GLU A 792 28.45 -4.91 -3.49
CA GLU A 792 27.23 -5.09 -4.29
C GLU A 792 27.06 -3.97 -5.33
N LEU A 793 27.28 -2.71 -4.93
CA LEU A 793 27.16 -1.52 -5.78
C LEU A 793 27.94 -1.60 -7.10
N THR A 794 29.01 -2.39 -7.14
CA THR A 794 29.83 -2.60 -8.34
C THR A 794 29.74 -4.02 -8.89
N ASN A 795 29.50 -5.01 -8.03
CA ASN A 795 29.45 -6.42 -8.39
C ASN A 795 28.66 -7.27 -7.37
N ALA A 796 27.35 -7.39 -7.58
CA ALA A 796 26.44 -8.23 -6.79
C ALA A 796 26.91 -9.69 -6.62
N THR A 797 27.48 -10.33 -7.65
CA THR A 797 27.95 -11.72 -7.50
C THR A 797 29.12 -11.84 -6.50
N ALA A 798 29.94 -10.79 -6.38
CA ALA A 798 31.08 -10.79 -5.47
C ALA A 798 30.67 -10.54 -4.00
N SER A 799 29.49 -9.97 -3.73
CA SER A 799 28.99 -9.73 -2.37
C SER A 799 28.34 -10.99 -1.75
N ILE A 800 27.91 -11.97 -2.56
CA ILE A 800 27.22 -13.19 -2.09
C ILE A 800 27.90 -13.87 -0.88
N PRO A 801 29.23 -14.09 -0.84
CA PRO A 801 29.84 -14.74 0.31
C PRO A 801 29.77 -13.92 1.60
N LEU A 802 29.82 -12.58 1.51
CA LEU A 802 29.72 -11.67 2.65
C LEU A 802 28.28 -11.63 3.17
N PHE A 803 27.33 -11.44 2.26
CA PHE A 803 25.91 -11.47 2.60
C PHE A 803 25.46 -12.79 3.20
N ARG A 804 25.98 -13.93 2.71
CA ARG A 804 25.72 -15.24 3.32
C ARG A 804 26.21 -15.32 4.76
N GLN A 805 27.41 -14.83 5.03
CA GLN A 805 27.96 -14.83 6.38
C GLN A 805 27.14 -13.93 7.31
N ALA A 806 26.69 -12.78 6.81
CA ALA A 806 25.80 -11.89 7.53
C ALA A 806 24.43 -12.56 7.83
N GLU A 807 23.80 -13.22 6.85
CA GLU A 807 22.55 -13.95 7.08
C GLU A 807 22.70 -15.11 8.07
N ASP A 808 23.76 -15.92 7.92
CA ASP A 808 24.05 -17.02 8.86
C ASP A 808 24.15 -16.49 10.29
N LEU A 809 24.80 -15.34 10.48
CA LEU A 809 24.96 -14.70 11.78
C LEU A 809 23.64 -14.12 12.30
N ALA A 810 22.86 -13.42 11.47
CA ALA A 810 21.57 -12.85 11.84
C ALA A 810 20.54 -13.93 12.22
N VAL A 811 20.52 -15.05 11.49
CA VAL A 811 19.68 -16.23 11.81
C VAL A 811 20.12 -16.87 13.13
N GLN A 812 21.42 -16.99 13.39
CA GLN A 812 21.95 -17.51 14.66
C GLN A 812 21.73 -16.58 15.86
N LEU A 813 21.60 -15.28 15.62
CA LEU A 813 21.21 -14.30 16.62
C LEU A 813 19.69 -14.32 16.88
N TYR A 814 18.90 -15.10 16.13
CA TYR A 814 17.44 -15.18 16.25
C TYR A 814 16.79 -13.79 16.29
N PHE A 815 17.18 -12.94 15.32
CA PHE A 815 16.58 -11.62 15.11
C PHE A 815 15.07 -11.69 15.04
N TYR A 816 14.58 -12.69 14.31
CA TYR A 816 13.17 -12.87 14.02
C TYR A 816 12.72 -14.32 14.19
N VAL A 817 11.41 -14.48 14.37
CA VAL A 817 10.72 -15.70 13.95
C VAL A 817 10.29 -15.50 12.51
N TYR A 818 11.15 -15.90 11.58
CA TYR A 818 10.88 -15.82 10.13
C TYR A 818 9.70 -16.71 9.76
N THR A 819 8.72 -16.20 9.02
CA THR A 819 7.51 -16.95 8.71
C THR A 819 7.40 -17.30 7.25
N ILE A 820 7.26 -16.32 6.35
CA ILE A 820 6.86 -16.56 4.97
C ILE A 820 7.42 -15.49 4.03
N GLN A 821 7.84 -15.91 2.83
CA GLN A 821 7.86 -15.05 1.65
C GLN A 821 6.51 -15.25 0.94
N PRO A 822 5.57 -14.28 1.01
CA PRO A 822 4.26 -14.43 0.40
C PRO A 822 4.36 -14.55 -1.13
N ASN A 823 3.33 -15.13 -1.72
CA ASN A 823 2.99 -14.87 -3.12
C ASN A 823 1.77 -13.96 -3.14
N SER A 824 1.78 -13.08 -4.13
CA SER A 824 0.72 -12.13 -4.39
C SER A 824 -0.20 -12.65 -5.49
N TYR A 825 -1.41 -12.10 -5.58
CA TYR A 825 -2.36 -12.51 -6.61
C TYR A 825 -3.38 -11.43 -6.97
N TRP A 826 -3.69 -11.32 -8.26
CA TRP A 826 -4.79 -10.49 -8.76
C TRP A 826 -6.02 -11.35 -9.02
N VAL A 827 -7.19 -10.83 -8.64
CA VAL A 827 -8.49 -11.42 -8.96
C VAL A 827 -9.24 -10.46 -9.86
N VAL A 828 -9.42 -10.84 -11.13
CA VAL A 828 -10.03 -9.98 -12.14
C VAL A 828 -11.18 -10.68 -12.85
N LYS A 829 -12.04 -9.91 -13.51
CA LYS A 829 -13.09 -10.47 -14.36
C LYS A 829 -12.50 -11.07 -15.65
N PRO A 830 -13.10 -12.10 -16.25
CA PRO A 830 -12.55 -12.78 -17.45
C PRO A 830 -12.44 -11.93 -18.72
N TYR A 831 -13.00 -10.71 -18.70
CA TYR A 831 -12.84 -9.71 -19.76
C TYR A 831 -11.72 -8.70 -19.49
N MET A 832 -11.00 -8.87 -18.38
CA MET A 832 -9.78 -8.13 -18.07
C MET A 832 -8.59 -8.96 -18.53
N ALA A 833 -7.64 -8.33 -19.21
CA ALA A 833 -6.41 -8.97 -19.66
C ALA A 833 -5.24 -7.99 -19.55
N GLY A 834 -4.03 -8.51 -19.43
CA GLY A 834 -2.83 -7.68 -19.47
C GLY A 834 -2.52 -7.14 -20.87
N TYR A 835 -1.82 -6.01 -20.91
CA TYR A 835 -1.41 -5.32 -22.13
C TYR A 835 -0.61 -6.25 -23.05
N MET A 836 -0.89 -6.18 -24.35
CA MET A 836 -0.32 -7.10 -25.36
C MET A 836 -0.61 -8.59 -25.09
N GLY A 837 -1.64 -8.90 -24.31
CA GLY A 837 -2.05 -10.28 -24.00
C GLY A 837 -1.17 -10.97 -22.96
N THR A 838 -0.48 -10.20 -22.11
CA THR A 838 0.35 -10.73 -21.02
C THR A 838 0.22 -9.88 -19.77
N VAL A 839 -0.02 -10.53 -18.62
CA VAL A 839 -0.07 -9.87 -17.30
C VAL A 839 1.33 -9.59 -16.73
N ALA A 840 2.39 -10.13 -17.33
CA ALA A 840 3.76 -9.93 -16.88
C ALA A 840 4.19 -8.45 -16.81
N TRP A 841 3.50 -7.52 -17.48
CA TRP A 841 3.75 -6.09 -17.30
C TRP A 841 3.34 -5.61 -15.90
N GLU A 842 2.24 -6.13 -15.35
CA GLU A 842 1.77 -5.83 -13.99
C GLU A 842 2.69 -6.44 -12.92
N GLU A 843 3.41 -7.51 -13.26
CA GLU A 843 4.38 -8.18 -12.38
C GLU A 843 5.66 -7.35 -12.14
N ASN A 844 5.61 -6.02 -12.34
CA ASN A 844 6.70 -5.12 -11.96
C ASN A 844 7.13 -5.43 -10.51
N PRO A 845 8.41 -5.74 -10.25
CA PRO A 845 8.87 -6.23 -8.96
C PRO A 845 8.51 -5.35 -7.75
N MET A 846 8.42 -4.03 -7.95
CA MET A 846 8.13 -3.09 -6.86
C MET A 846 6.62 -2.95 -6.59
N ILE A 847 5.83 -2.94 -7.65
CA ILE A 847 4.34 -2.87 -7.61
C ILE A 847 3.76 -4.22 -7.15
N ALA A 848 4.34 -5.32 -7.63
CA ALA A 848 3.97 -6.67 -7.28
C ALA A 848 4.23 -6.99 -5.79
N GLY A 849 5.19 -6.31 -5.16
CA GLY A 849 5.41 -6.36 -3.71
C GLY A 849 4.18 -5.97 -2.89
N GLY A 850 3.33 -5.06 -3.42
CA GLY A 850 2.14 -4.53 -2.75
C GLY A 850 0.79 -5.10 -3.22
N ASN A 851 0.74 -5.91 -4.29
CA ASN A 851 -0.49 -6.20 -5.07
C ASN A 851 -1.11 -4.96 -5.73
N ASP A 852 -0.31 -3.93 -5.98
CA ASP A 852 -0.75 -2.68 -6.60
C ASP A 852 -1.01 -2.89 -8.11
N ASN A 853 -1.82 -2.02 -8.72
CA ASN A 853 -2.24 -2.13 -10.12
C ASN A 853 -1.76 -0.96 -10.96
N ILE A 854 -1.20 -1.25 -12.14
CA ILE A 854 -0.86 -0.23 -13.13
C ILE A 854 -1.92 -0.21 -14.23
N PHE A 855 -2.88 0.69 -14.09
CA PHE A 855 -4.11 0.63 -14.87
C PHE A 855 -3.96 0.90 -16.37
N TRP A 856 -2.79 1.36 -16.84
CA TRP A 856 -2.54 1.44 -18.27
C TRP A 856 -2.03 0.12 -18.86
N TRP A 857 -1.56 -0.82 -18.04
CA TRP A 857 -1.22 -2.17 -18.47
C TRP A 857 -2.39 -3.15 -18.38
N TRP A 858 -3.48 -2.79 -17.71
CA TRP A 858 -4.75 -3.49 -17.82
C TRP A 858 -5.54 -3.12 -19.07
N VAL A 859 -6.17 -4.12 -19.69
CA VAL A 859 -7.04 -4.00 -20.86
C VAL A 859 -8.40 -4.63 -20.56
N LYS A 860 -9.47 -3.86 -20.75
CA LYS A 860 -10.85 -4.31 -20.60
C LYS A 860 -11.47 -4.60 -21.99
N ALA A 861 -11.59 -5.87 -22.39
CA ALA A 861 -11.88 -6.26 -23.79
C ALA A 861 -12.81 -7.47 -24.00
#